data_AF-V9IRB2-F1
#
_entry.id   AF-V9IRB2-F1
#
_cell.length_a   1.000
_cell.length_b   1.000
_cell.length_c   1.000
_cell.angle_alpha   90.00
_cell.angle_beta   90.00
_cell.angle_gamma   90.00
#
_symmetry.space_group_name_H-M   'P 1'
#
loop_
_entity.id
_entity.type
_entity.pdbx_description
1 polymer ?
#
loop_
_entity_poly.entity_id
_entity_poly.type
_entity_poly.pdbx_seq_one_letter_code
_entity_poly.pdbx_strand_id
1 'polypeptide(L)'
;MEELAMTRIKKRRSWGTALLAAALIGTAWPVLAPKVQAAPSEPYTWRNVVTGAGGGFVPGIEFNAKEKDLIYARTDIGGAYRWNPADSSWIPLLDSIGWEQWGYTGVDALATDPVDPNRLYLAVGTYTNDWDPNNGAILRSTDKGTTWQTTPLPFKVGGNMPGRSMGERLVIDPNLNSTLFFGARSGNGLWKSTDYGATWSKVASFPNPGTYVQDPSNTYQSDIMGLAWIVFDPKSGTAGQASKTIYAGVADKATSIYKSTDGGATWAAVPGQPAGYLPHHGVISGDSLYITYNDGIGPYDGTKGDVWKLNLTTGAWTNISPVPSSSTDNYFGYGGLAADAQNPGTLVVSTLNSWWPDANLYRTRDGGATWTPIWEWSGYPNRTLRYTQDITAAPWLDFGSNPSPPEVTPKLGWMIGDLEIDPFNKDRMLYGTGATIYGTRNLTAWDTGGKVNLSVAAKGLEEMAVIDLISPPAGAPVISGVGDVSGFRHDDVTKAPAQMLIKPSSTSSLDYAELTPSFMARVGYADKTSDPNAKSISISYDGGANWFNPSGEPSGTKGGGLIAVGADAGSLVWSTSDLGVFHSKNSGNSWTPSTGLTAGAEVAADRVNRGKFYAASAGKFFVSTDGGATFTPTAASGLPAEGVLNFKAMPVREGDIWLAGGTSKSTYGLWHSTDSGASFVKLPNVQEADVVGFGKAAPGRDTMALYVSAKIDGVRGIYRSDDKGSSWVRINDDAHQYGVTNSAITGDPKLYGRVYLGTNGRGILYGDSAGTTTPPPVQNPSISPTTAAFDKNTSKAADIAVQLTLNGSSLTGIRNGGTALTAGTHYTVSGSSVTLLKSYLASRPVGTATLTFEFSSGTTAALAVAVSDSTTTTPPPVDSGLRVQVQNGTTAATTNSIAPRVRLVNTGTSAIELSDVTLRYYYTIDGEKAQSFFCDWSSAGCPNVTGTFGKPAEAKPGADSYLEIGFKAGAGTLAAGKSIDIHARFSKNDWSHYTQTGDYSFDAAAEYTDRSRVTGYVKGGLVWGIEP
;
A
#
# COMPACT_ATOMS: atom_id res chain seq x y z
N MET A 1 -44.39 3.97 -72.35
CA MET A 1 -44.67 2.52 -72.35
C MET A 1 -45.02 2.14 -70.92
N GLU A 2 -46.26 1.86 -70.51
CA GLU A 2 -47.64 2.05 -71.01
C GLU A 2 -48.54 2.00 -69.73
N GLU A 3 -49.60 2.80 -69.54
CA GLU A 3 -51.03 2.57 -69.93
C GLU A 3 -51.59 1.17 -69.58
N LEU A 4 -52.82 0.93 -69.08
CA LEU A 4 -54.03 1.69 -68.62
C LEU A 4 -54.83 0.72 -67.66
N ALA A 5 -55.95 0.98 -66.94
CA ALA A 5 -56.98 2.04 -66.75
C ALA A 5 -57.32 2.16 -65.21
N MET A 6 -58.35 2.80 -64.60
CA MET A 6 -59.70 3.31 -64.92
C MET A 6 -60.82 2.21 -65.04
N THR A 7 -62.12 2.38 -64.64
CA THR A 7 -62.97 3.59 -64.47
C THR A 7 -64.26 3.38 -63.61
N ARG A 8 -64.66 4.33 -62.71
CA ARG A 8 -66.04 4.85 -62.33
C ARG A 8 -67.22 3.85 -62.02
N ILE A 9 -68.45 4.18 -61.55
CA ILE A 9 -69.25 5.37 -61.09
C ILE A 9 -70.31 4.85 -60.05
N LYS A 10 -70.55 5.41 -58.85
CA LYS A 10 -71.34 6.60 -58.44
C LYS A 10 -72.89 6.50 -58.52
N LYS A 11 -73.56 6.39 -57.35
CA LYS A 11 -74.98 6.79 -57.13
C LYS A 11 -75.17 7.32 -55.69
N ARG A 12 -76.33 7.93 -55.37
CA ARG A 12 -76.46 8.92 -54.26
C ARG A 12 -77.94 9.21 -53.91
N ARG A 13 -78.23 9.67 -52.68
CA ARG A 13 -79.54 10.17 -52.14
C ARG A 13 -80.56 9.06 -51.79
N SER A 14 -81.54 9.19 -50.87
CA SER A 14 -82.03 10.25 -49.93
C SER A 14 -83.04 9.61 -48.92
N TRP A 15 -83.50 10.17 -47.78
CA TRP A 15 -83.25 11.41 -47.02
C TRP A 15 -83.81 11.31 -45.56
N GLY A 16 -83.55 12.32 -44.71
CA GLY A 16 -84.16 12.55 -43.38
C GLY A 16 -83.10 13.06 -42.37
N THR A 17 -83.12 14.25 -41.75
CA THR A 17 -84.11 14.98 -40.90
C THR A 17 -84.54 14.23 -39.64
N ALA A 18 -84.37 14.73 -38.41
CA ALA A 18 -83.61 15.91 -37.92
C ALA A 18 -83.39 15.80 -36.39
N LEU A 19 -82.57 16.68 -35.82
CA LEU A 19 -82.45 16.99 -34.38
C LEU A 19 -82.10 15.83 -33.41
N LEU A 20 -80.82 15.73 -33.05
CA LEU A 20 -80.40 16.10 -31.69
C LEU A 20 -78.95 16.61 -31.72
N ALA A 21 -78.53 17.32 -30.67
CA ALA A 21 -77.19 17.89 -30.55
C ALA A 21 -76.38 17.21 -29.41
N ALA A 22 -75.06 17.45 -29.43
CA ALA A 22 -74.03 16.92 -28.53
C ALA A 22 -73.56 15.47 -28.79
N ALA A 23 -72.32 15.20 -28.33
CA ALA A 23 -71.64 13.90 -28.27
C ALA A 23 -71.37 13.15 -29.60
N LEU A 24 -70.53 13.73 -30.48
CA LEU A 24 -69.47 12.99 -31.22
C LEU A 24 -68.56 13.95 -32.02
N ILE A 25 -67.66 14.65 -31.32
CA ILE A 25 -66.45 15.19 -31.97
C ILE A 25 -65.47 14.02 -32.08
N GLY A 26 -65.08 13.67 -33.30
CA GLY A 26 -64.15 12.57 -33.56
C GLY A 26 -62.78 12.87 -32.97
N THR A 27 -62.48 12.30 -31.79
CA THR A 27 -61.17 12.41 -31.18
C THR A 27 -60.17 11.58 -31.98
N ALA A 28 -59.36 12.26 -32.79
CA ALA A 28 -58.08 11.71 -33.21
C ALA A 28 -57.24 11.52 -31.93
N TRP A 29 -57.24 10.31 -31.38
CA TRP A 29 -56.33 9.97 -30.30
C TRP A 29 -54.90 10.12 -30.85
N PRO A 30 -54.04 10.97 -30.24
CA PRO A 30 -52.62 10.80 -30.48
C PRO A 30 -52.28 9.39 -30.01
N VAL A 31 -51.61 8.61 -30.86
CA VAL A 31 -50.93 7.40 -30.40
C VAL A 31 -49.79 7.87 -29.53
N LEU A 32 -50.09 8.07 -28.23
CA LEU A 32 -49.10 8.24 -27.20
C LEU A 32 -48.23 6.98 -27.26
N ALA A 33 -47.02 7.12 -27.79
CA ALA A 33 -46.00 6.11 -27.61
C ALA A 33 -45.92 5.79 -26.12
N PRO A 34 -45.91 4.50 -25.72
CA PRO A 34 -45.86 4.15 -24.32
C PRO A 34 -44.65 4.85 -23.70
N LYS A 35 -44.88 5.64 -22.64
CA LYS A 35 -43.76 6.18 -21.86
C LYS A 35 -42.96 4.99 -21.38
N VAL A 36 -41.71 4.88 -21.81
CA VAL A 36 -40.76 3.92 -21.26
C VAL A 36 -40.60 4.31 -19.79
N GLN A 37 -41.25 3.54 -18.93
CA GLN A 37 -41.16 3.72 -17.50
C GLN A 37 -39.93 2.95 -17.04
N ALA A 38 -38.89 3.67 -16.63
CA ALA A 38 -37.68 3.06 -16.11
C ALA A 38 -37.99 2.08 -14.97
N ALA A 39 -37.25 0.98 -14.93
CA ALA A 39 -37.33 0.00 -13.86
C ALA A 39 -37.23 0.69 -12.48
N PRO A 40 -38.05 0.28 -11.49
CA PRO A 40 -38.09 0.91 -10.18
C PRO A 40 -36.74 0.86 -9.46
N SER A 41 -36.36 1.93 -8.75
CA SER A 41 -35.13 1.98 -7.96
C SER A 41 -35.36 1.51 -6.52
N GLU A 42 -34.38 0.79 -5.96
CA GLU A 42 -34.34 0.44 -4.54
C GLU A 42 -33.16 1.17 -3.86
N PRO A 43 -33.37 1.88 -2.74
CA PRO A 43 -32.28 2.55 -2.03
C PRO A 43 -31.24 1.58 -1.49
N TYR A 44 -29.98 1.82 -1.87
CA TYR A 44 -28.81 1.01 -1.50
C TYR A 44 -27.75 1.89 -0.82
N THR A 45 -26.93 1.28 0.03
CA THR A 45 -25.69 1.87 0.54
C THR A 45 -24.51 1.23 -0.17
N TRP A 46 -23.79 2.02 -0.97
CA TRP A 46 -22.56 1.59 -1.65
C TRP A 46 -21.32 1.98 -0.87
N ARG A 47 -20.33 1.08 -0.84
CA ARG A 47 -19.04 1.22 -0.14
C ARG A 47 -17.96 0.47 -0.92
N ASN A 48 -16.70 0.86 -0.78
CA ASN A 48 -15.59 -0.01 -1.17
C ASN A 48 -15.40 -1.14 -0.15
N VAL A 49 -15.05 -2.33 -0.64
CA VAL A 49 -14.34 -3.34 0.17
C VAL A 49 -12.96 -2.76 0.45
N VAL A 50 -12.59 -2.61 1.72
CA VAL A 50 -11.37 -1.89 2.11
C VAL A 50 -10.14 -2.75 1.81
N THR A 51 -9.29 -2.33 0.88
CA THR A 51 -7.96 -2.92 0.67
C THR A 51 -6.91 -2.26 1.57
N GLY A 52 -7.14 -0.99 1.94
CA GLY A 52 -6.37 -0.26 2.94
C GLY A 52 -5.80 1.05 2.41
N ALA A 53 -5.22 1.03 1.20
CA ALA A 53 -4.70 2.22 0.52
C ALA A 53 -4.29 1.97 -0.95
N GLY A 54 -5.07 2.48 -1.90
CA GLY A 54 -4.70 2.59 -3.31
C GLY A 54 -4.83 1.28 -4.09
N GLY A 55 -3.69 0.63 -4.34
CA GLY A 55 -3.56 -0.47 -5.29
C GLY A 55 -3.55 -0.04 -6.76
N GLY A 56 -3.25 1.23 -7.04
CA GLY A 56 -3.09 1.82 -8.37
C GLY A 56 -2.03 2.91 -8.34
N PHE A 57 -1.96 3.74 -9.38
CA PHE A 57 -0.95 4.78 -9.53
C PHE A 57 -1.55 6.18 -9.36
N VAL A 58 -0.99 6.92 -8.41
CA VAL A 58 -1.28 8.34 -8.17
C VAL A 58 -0.21 9.21 -8.85
N PRO A 59 -0.41 9.67 -10.11
CA PRO A 59 0.54 10.51 -10.86
C PRO A 59 0.57 11.99 -10.44
N GLY A 60 -0.28 12.45 -9.53
CA GLY A 60 -0.29 13.86 -9.09
C GLY A 60 -1.08 14.11 -7.80
N ILE A 61 -0.51 14.92 -6.92
CA ILE A 61 -1.06 15.39 -5.64
C ILE A 61 -0.96 16.92 -5.61
N GLU A 62 -2.03 17.60 -5.20
CA GLU A 62 -2.16 19.06 -5.33
C GLU A 62 -2.67 19.69 -4.03
N PHE A 63 -1.82 20.50 -3.39
CA PHE A 63 -2.17 21.28 -2.20
C PHE A 63 -2.69 22.67 -2.61
N ASN A 64 -3.85 23.10 -2.09
CA ASN A 64 -4.31 24.46 -2.35
C ASN A 64 -3.37 25.50 -1.68
N ALA A 65 -2.87 26.46 -2.45
CA ALA A 65 -1.91 27.45 -1.97
C ALA A 65 -2.47 28.53 -1.02
N LYS A 66 -3.76 28.50 -0.65
CA LYS A 66 -4.42 29.42 0.30
C LYS A 66 -5.27 28.75 1.38
N GLU A 67 -5.86 27.58 1.14
CA GLU A 67 -6.65 26.86 2.14
C GLU A 67 -5.85 25.69 2.74
N LYS A 68 -5.50 25.80 4.03
CA LYS A 68 -4.81 24.74 4.76
C LYS A 68 -5.64 23.45 4.82
N ASP A 69 -4.97 22.32 4.63
CA ASP A 69 -5.54 20.96 4.59
C ASP A 69 -6.53 20.69 3.43
N LEU A 70 -6.71 21.62 2.49
CA LEU A 70 -7.38 21.34 1.22
C LEU A 70 -6.37 20.76 0.21
N ILE A 71 -6.50 19.46 -0.04
CA ILE A 71 -5.57 18.69 -0.89
C ILE A 71 -6.40 17.80 -1.82
N TYR A 72 -5.90 17.62 -3.04
CA TYR A 72 -6.46 16.71 -4.02
C TYR A 72 -5.42 15.70 -4.50
N ALA A 73 -5.89 14.58 -5.04
CA ALA A 73 -5.06 13.61 -5.74
C ALA A 73 -5.78 13.20 -7.04
N ARG A 74 -5.01 13.04 -8.13
CA ARG A 74 -5.50 12.50 -9.40
C ARG A 74 -4.91 11.12 -9.65
N THR A 75 -5.70 10.25 -10.29
CA THR A 75 -5.34 8.86 -10.59
C THR A 75 -5.45 8.61 -12.09
N ASP A 76 -4.76 7.60 -12.61
CA ASP A 76 -4.70 7.38 -14.06
C ASP A 76 -5.94 6.69 -14.65
N ILE A 77 -6.64 5.86 -13.86
CA ILE A 77 -7.90 5.21 -14.23
C ILE A 77 -9.05 5.42 -13.22
N GLY A 78 -8.78 5.92 -12.01
CA GLY A 78 -9.68 5.87 -10.86
C GLY A 78 -10.36 7.19 -10.45
N GLY A 79 -10.31 8.21 -11.30
CA GLY A 79 -10.85 9.53 -11.05
C GLY A 79 -9.94 10.44 -10.24
N ALA A 80 -10.56 11.34 -9.47
CA ALA A 80 -9.89 12.29 -8.59
C ALA A 80 -10.51 12.25 -7.18
N TYR A 81 -9.69 12.59 -6.18
CA TYR A 81 -10.02 12.50 -4.77
C TYR A 81 -9.74 13.82 -4.05
N ARG A 82 -10.51 14.13 -3.00
CA ARG A 82 -10.27 15.25 -2.06
C ARG A 82 -9.92 14.70 -0.68
N TRP A 83 -8.92 15.29 -0.02
CA TRP A 83 -8.54 14.94 1.34
C TRP A 83 -9.62 15.35 2.36
N ASN A 84 -9.91 14.46 3.31
CA ASN A 84 -10.71 14.71 4.49
C ASN A 84 -9.79 14.78 5.73
N PRO A 85 -9.48 15.97 6.26
CA PRO A 85 -8.64 16.11 7.45
C PRO A 85 -9.31 15.58 8.73
N ALA A 86 -10.65 15.43 8.76
CA ALA A 86 -11.37 15.03 9.97
C ALA A 86 -11.06 13.59 10.44
N ASP A 87 -10.81 12.66 9.51
CA ASP A 87 -10.43 11.28 9.82
C ASP A 87 -9.22 10.78 9.02
N SER A 88 -8.50 11.70 8.37
CA SER A 88 -7.34 11.44 7.50
C SER A 88 -7.62 10.38 6.42
N SER A 89 -8.61 10.66 5.57
CA SER A 89 -9.02 9.81 4.44
C SER A 89 -9.17 10.60 3.14
N TRP A 90 -9.39 9.91 2.04
CA TRP A 90 -9.73 10.47 0.73
C TRP A 90 -11.20 10.25 0.38
N ILE A 91 -11.82 11.24 -0.26
CA ILE A 91 -13.20 11.21 -0.76
C ILE A 91 -13.14 11.20 -2.30
N PRO A 92 -13.70 10.17 -2.99
CA PRO A 92 -13.77 10.17 -4.45
C PRO A 92 -14.75 11.24 -4.96
N LEU A 93 -14.42 11.87 -6.10
CA LEU A 93 -15.15 13.01 -6.66
C LEU A 93 -15.87 12.71 -7.99
N LEU A 94 -15.65 11.51 -8.56
CA LEU A 94 -16.05 11.15 -9.92
C LEU A 94 -16.83 9.82 -10.00
N ASP A 95 -17.36 9.31 -8.90
CA ASP A 95 -18.13 8.04 -8.89
C ASP A 95 -19.44 8.13 -9.71
N SER A 96 -19.89 9.35 -10.04
CA SER A 96 -21.00 9.63 -10.97
C SER A 96 -20.64 9.50 -12.46
N ILE A 97 -19.36 9.37 -12.81
CA ILE A 97 -18.93 9.08 -14.19
C ILE A 97 -19.42 7.69 -14.56
N GLY A 98 -20.07 7.58 -15.73
CA GLY A 98 -20.82 6.41 -16.14
C GLY A 98 -20.32 5.76 -17.42
N TRP A 99 -20.89 4.60 -17.72
CA TRP A 99 -20.53 3.72 -18.84
C TRP A 99 -20.26 4.42 -20.18
N GLU A 100 -21.11 5.37 -20.58
CA GLU A 100 -20.99 6.03 -21.90
C GLU A 100 -19.83 7.05 -21.95
N GLN A 101 -19.48 7.64 -20.80
CA GLN A 101 -18.40 8.63 -20.64
C GLN A 101 -17.24 8.11 -19.76
N TRP A 102 -17.02 6.79 -19.74
CA TRP A 102 -16.11 6.14 -18.79
C TRP A 102 -14.67 6.66 -18.84
N GLY A 103 -14.21 7.15 -19.99
CA GLY A 103 -12.91 7.79 -20.15
C GLY A 103 -12.67 8.98 -19.21
N TYR A 104 -13.73 9.56 -18.64
CA TYR A 104 -13.60 10.65 -17.67
C TYR A 104 -13.18 10.21 -16.27
N THR A 105 -12.92 8.90 -16.03
CA THR A 105 -12.19 8.44 -14.85
C THR A 105 -10.66 8.59 -15.00
N GLY A 106 -10.12 8.71 -16.21
CA GLY A 106 -8.71 9.06 -16.38
C GLY A 106 -8.48 10.56 -16.23
N VAL A 107 -7.58 10.97 -15.32
CA VAL A 107 -7.35 12.39 -14.98
C VAL A 107 -5.89 12.79 -15.29
N ASP A 108 -5.70 13.43 -16.44
CA ASP A 108 -4.38 13.82 -16.97
C ASP A 108 -3.81 15.08 -16.30
N ALA A 109 -4.67 15.93 -15.71
CA ALA A 109 -4.26 17.10 -14.92
C ALA A 109 -5.37 17.62 -13.99
N LEU A 110 -4.98 18.35 -12.94
CA LEU A 110 -5.84 18.93 -11.92
C LEU A 110 -5.40 20.36 -11.58
N ALA A 111 -6.34 21.26 -11.28
CA ALA A 111 -6.02 22.58 -10.74
C ALA A 111 -6.97 22.99 -9.60
N THR A 112 -6.39 23.35 -8.46
CA THR A 112 -7.08 23.87 -7.27
C THR A 112 -6.88 25.39 -7.16
N ASP A 113 -7.96 26.15 -6.96
CA ASP A 113 -7.94 27.60 -7.18
C ASP A 113 -7.33 28.38 -6.00
N PRO A 114 -6.24 29.15 -6.22
CA PRO A 114 -5.53 29.88 -5.17
C PRO A 114 -6.14 31.27 -4.86
N VAL A 115 -7.31 31.60 -5.43
CA VAL A 115 -8.04 32.86 -5.19
C VAL A 115 -9.43 32.58 -4.59
N ASP A 116 -10.13 31.55 -5.08
CA ASP A 116 -11.40 31.04 -4.55
C ASP A 116 -11.31 29.51 -4.36
N PRO A 117 -10.77 29.03 -3.21
CA PRO A 117 -10.52 27.60 -2.96
C PRO A 117 -11.73 26.66 -3.03
N ASN A 118 -12.94 27.17 -3.27
CA ASN A 118 -14.10 26.34 -3.60
C ASN A 118 -14.02 25.78 -5.03
N ARG A 119 -13.17 26.34 -5.89
CA ARG A 119 -13.05 25.97 -7.30
C ARG A 119 -11.98 24.90 -7.52
N LEU A 120 -12.34 23.95 -8.38
CA LEU A 120 -11.54 22.80 -8.76
C LEU A 120 -11.80 22.50 -10.24
N TYR A 121 -10.74 22.21 -10.98
CA TYR A 121 -10.81 21.89 -12.41
C TYR A 121 -10.02 20.62 -12.70
N LEU A 122 -10.53 19.77 -13.61
CA LEU A 122 -9.89 18.51 -14.01
C LEU A 122 -9.83 18.43 -15.54
N ALA A 123 -8.71 17.98 -16.09
CA ALA A 123 -8.61 17.55 -17.48
C ALA A 123 -8.77 16.03 -17.55
N VAL A 124 -9.86 15.57 -18.18
CA VAL A 124 -10.32 14.17 -18.11
C VAL A 124 -10.46 13.51 -19.48
N GLY A 125 -10.22 12.20 -19.53
CA GLY A 125 -10.11 11.36 -20.73
C GLY A 125 -8.95 10.37 -20.55
N THR A 126 -9.14 9.08 -20.85
CA THR A 126 -8.18 8.05 -20.41
C THR A 126 -7.10 7.78 -21.45
N TYR A 127 -7.45 7.65 -22.73
CA TYR A 127 -6.51 7.30 -23.81
C TYR A 127 -6.66 8.22 -25.03
N THR A 128 -5.54 8.51 -25.71
CA THR A 128 -5.54 9.29 -26.96
C THR A 128 -5.62 8.44 -28.23
N ASN A 129 -5.47 7.11 -28.11
CA ASN A 129 -5.74 6.14 -29.19
C ASN A 129 -7.22 5.68 -29.19
N ASP A 130 -7.57 4.68 -30.00
CA ASP A 130 -8.96 4.21 -30.16
C ASP A 130 -9.50 3.31 -29.04
N TRP A 131 -8.79 3.15 -27.92
CA TRP A 131 -9.32 2.45 -26.75
C TRP A 131 -10.39 3.27 -26.02
N ASP A 132 -10.19 4.59 -25.88
CA ASP A 132 -11.23 5.52 -25.44
C ASP A 132 -12.00 6.03 -26.66
N PRO A 133 -13.31 5.78 -26.80
CA PRO A 133 -14.10 6.28 -27.92
C PRO A 133 -14.40 7.78 -27.81
N ASN A 134 -14.18 8.40 -26.66
CA ASN A 134 -14.57 9.79 -26.38
C ASN A 134 -13.43 10.79 -26.65
N ASN A 135 -13.82 12.04 -26.90
CA ASN A 135 -12.92 13.17 -26.67
C ASN A 135 -12.88 13.51 -25.17
N GLY A 136 -11.75 14.07 -24.73
CA GLY A 136 -11.60 14.53 -23.35
C GLY A 136 -12.45 15.75 -23.04
N ALA A 137 -12.45 16.16 -21.77
CA ALA A 137 -13.16 17.35 -21.31
C ALA A 137 -12.37 18.10 -20.23
N ILE A 138 -12.73 19.36 -20.01
CA ILE A 138 -12.46 20.05 -18.76
C ILE A 138 -13.71 19.98 -17.89
N LEU A 139 -13.59 19.37 -16.71
CA LEU A 139 -14.60 19.46 -15.65
C LEU A 139 -14.29 20.67 -14.77
N ARG A 140 -15.30 21.44 -14.37
CA ARG A 140 -15.18 22.53 -13.39
C ARG A 140 -16.20 22.37 -12.27
N SER A 141 -15.78 22.66 -11.04
CA SER A 141 -16.60 22.67 -9.84
C SER A 141 -16.46 24.03 -9.14
N THR A 142 -17.48 24.42 -8.38
CA THR A 142 -17.46 25.57 -7.45
C THR A 142 -17.79 25.14 -6.01
N ASP A 143 -17.67 23.85 -5.70
CA ASP A 143 -18.00 23.22 -4.42
C ASP A 143 -17.00 22.11 -4.05
N LYS A 144 -15.73 22.31 -4.42
CA LYS A 144 -14.58 21.44 -4.11
C LYS A 144 -14.69 20.03 -4.72
N GLY A 145 -15.34 19.92 -5.87
CA GLY A 145 -15.55 18.67 -6.61
C GLY A 145 -16.78 17.86 -6.19
N THR A 146 -17.77 18.49 -5.57
CA THR A 146 -19.00 17.82 -5.11
C THR A 146 -20.07 17.78 -6.22
N THR A 147 -20.12 18.82 -7.07
CA THR A 147 -20.86 18.87 -8.33
C THR A 147 -19.98 19.46 -9.44
N TRP A 148 -20.30 19.12 -10.68
CA TRP A 148 -19.46 19.39 -11.85
C TRP A 148 -20.25 19.98 -13.02
N GLN A 149 -19.60 20.84 -13.79
CA GLN A 149 -19.99 21.22 -15.14
C GLN A 149 -18.92 20.79 -16.13
N THR A 150 -19.32 20.21 -17.26
CA THR A 150 -18.43 19.67 -18.29
C THR A 150 -18.32 20.62 -19.47
N THR A 151 -17.09 20.89 -19.93
CA THR A 151 -16.82 21.48 -21.26
C THR A 151 -15.99 20.48 -22.07
N PRO A 152 -16.59 19.80 -23.06
CA PRO A 152 -15.88 18.88 -23.95
C PRO A 152 -14.79 19.59 -24.77
N LEU A 153 -13.69 18.89 -25.03
CA LEU A 153 -12.59 19.34 -25.87
C LEU A 153 -12.74 18.77 -27.31
N PRO A 154 -12.18 19.43 -28.34
CA PRO A 154 -12.18 18.90 -29.70
C PRO A 154 -11.13 17.80 -29.96
N PHE A 155 -10.53 17.23 -28.91
CA PHE A 155 -9.48 16.20 -28.96
C PHE A 155 -9.54 15.29 -27.71
N LYS A 156 -8.84 14.16 -27.74
CA LYS A 156 -8.73 13.21 -26.61
C LYS A 156 -7.72 13.68 -25.55
N VAL A 157 -7.91 13.23 -24.31
CA VAL A 157 -7.01 13.46 -23.16
C VAL A 157 -6.46 12.09 -22.72
N GLY A 158 -5.31 12.06 -22.06
CA GLY A 158 -4.51 10.83 -21.88
C GLY A 158 -4.16 10.51 -20.44
N GLY A 159 -5.17 10.47 -19.55
CA GLY A 159 -5.01 10.19 -18.13
C GLY A 159 -4.25 8.89 -17.82
N ASN A 160 -4.44 7.83 -18.61
CA ASN A 160 -3.64 6.59 -18.56
C ASN A 160 -2.76 6.39 -19.80
N MET A 161 -2.21 7.46 -20.39
CA MET A 161 -1.17 7.36 -21.42
C MET A 161 0.23 7.38 -20.78
N PRO A 162 1.30 7.10 -21.55
CA PRO A 162 2.66 7.43 -21.15
C PRO A 162 2.82 8.91 -20.79
N GLY A 163 3.75 9.22 -19.89
CA GLY A 163 4.06 10.58 -19.46
C GLY A 163 3.11 11.22 -18.44
N ARG A 164 2.02 10.55 -18.07
CA ARG A 164 0.93 11.08 -17.21
C ARG A 164 1.31 11.65 -15.83
N SER A 165 2.54 11.47 -15.34
CA SER A 165 3.02 12.16 -14.13
C SER A 165 3.52 13.58 -14.39
N MET A 166 4.02 13.88 -15.60
CA MET A 166 4.57 15.20 -15.94
C MET A 166 3.48 16.27 -15.84
N GLY A 167 3.64 17.25 -14.94
CA GLY A 167 2.57 18.18 -14.59
C GLY A 167 2.93 19.31 -13.62
N GLU A 168 1.98 20.15 -13.21
CA GLU A 168 0.59 20.16 -13.69
C GLU A 168 0.41 20.87 -15.03
N ARG A 169 -0.48 20.30 -15.87
CA ARG A 169 -0.74 20.77 -17.24
C ARG A 169 -1.89 21.76 -17.31
N LEU A 170 -2.79 21.70 -16.34
CA LEU A 170 -3.95 22.56 -16.18
C LEU A 170 -3.63 23.53 -15.04
N VAL A 171 -3.68 24.83 -15.29
CA VAL A 171 -3.34 25.84 -14.27
C VAL A 171 -4.25 27.06 -14.34
N ILE A 172 -4.37 27.73 -13.19
CA ILE A 172 -5.19 28.92 -12.96
C ILE A 172 -4.27 30.11 -12.72
N ASP A 173 -4.58 31.27 -13.30
CA ASP A 173 -3.80 32.50 -13.04
C ASP A 173 -3.99 32.94 -11.58
N PRO A 174 -2.93 32.95 -10.74
CA PRO A 174 -3.05 33.24 -9.30
C PRO A 174 -3.41 34.69 -8.99
N ASN A 175 -3.44 35.57 -9.99
CA ASN A 175 -3.88 36.96 -9.87
C ASN A 175 -5.24 37.23 -10.54
N LEU A 176 -5.69 36.38 -11.49
CA LEU A 176 -6.98 36.52 -12.18
C LEU A 176 -7.58 35.15 -12.53
N ASN A 177 -8.19 34.50 -11.54
CA ASN A 177 -8.64 33.11 -11.63
C ASN A 177 -9.77 32.79 -12.65
N SER A 178 -10.29 33.79 -13.38
CA SER A 178 -11.07 33.51 -14.60
C SER A 178 -10.21 32.98 -15.75
N THR A 179 -8.91 33.28 -15.72
CA THR A 179 -7.92 32.85 -16.72
C THR A 179 -7.31 31.51 -16.32
N LEU A 180 -7.40 30.54 -17.23
CA LEU A 180 -6.78 29.22 -17.08
C LEU A 180 -6.02 28.87 -18.36
N PHE A 181 -4.99 28.04 -18.24
CA PHE A 181 -4.32 27.41 -19.38
C PHE A 181 -4.30 25.88 -19.23
N PHE A 182 -4.26 25.18 -20.36
CA PHE A 182 -4.14 23.73 -20.43
C PHE A 182 -3.12 23.32 -21.50
N GLY A 183 -2.14 22.50 -21.12
CA GLY A 183 -1.15 21.92 -22.02
C GLY A 183 -1.62 20.57 -22.57
N ALA A 184 -1.98 20.51 -23.85
CA ALA A 184 -2.58 19.33 -24.46
C ALA A 184 -1.58 18.39 -25.15
N ARG A 185 -1.95 17.10 -25.20
CA ARG A 185 -1.26 16.00 -25.90
C ARG A 185 -1.46 16.06 -27.43
N SER A 186 -0.82 15.14 -28.15
CA SER A 186 -1.15 14.80 -29.56
C SER A 186 -1.00 15.97 -30.54
N GLY A 187 -0.03 16.86 -30.30
CA GLY A 187 0.19 18.07 -31.10
C GLY A 187 -0.87 19.18 -30.92
N ASN A 188 -1.83 19.02 -30.01
CA ASN A 188 -2.88 20.01 -29.78
C ASN A 188 -2.35 21.30 -29.16
N GLY A 189 -1.21 21.28 -28.48
CA GLY A 189 -0.48 22.46 -28.02
C GLY A 189 -1.11 23.15 -26.81
N LEU A 190 -0.86 24.45 -26.66
CA LEU A 190 -1.37 25.24 -25.53
C LEU A 190 -2.81 25.72 -25.78
N TRP A 191 -3.67 25.59 -24.78
CA TRP A 191 -5.05 26.07 -24.76
C TRP A 191 -5.29 27.05 -23.61
N LYS A 192 -6.25 27.97 -23.77
CA LYS A 192 -6.59 29.02 -22.80
C LYS A 192 -8.11 29.18 -22.64
N SER A 193 -8.51 29.40 -21.39
CA SER A 193 -9.82 29.88 -20.94
C SER A 193 -9.66 31.29 -20.35
N THR A 194 -10.71 32.12 -20.43
CA THR A 194 -10.79 33.42 -19.73
C THR A 194 -12.07 33.62 -18.93
N ASP A 195 -12.91 32.58 -18.82
CA ASP A 195 -14.28 32.59 -18.31
C ASP A 195 -14.54 31.52 -17.23
N TYR A 196 -13.52 31.20 -16.42
CA TYR A 196 -13.54 30.12 -15.41
C TYR A 196 -13.76 28.72 -16.03
N GLY A 197 -13.07 28.42 -17.13
CA GLY A 197 -13.07 27.10 -17.76
C GLY A 197 -14.38 26.73 -18.44
N ALA A 198 -15.23 27.72 -18.77
CA ALA A 198 -16.48 27.49 -19.47
C ALA A 198 -16.27 27.31 -20.98
N THR A 199 -15.37 28.09 -21.58
CA THR A 199 -14.95 27.94 -22.98
C THR A 199 -13.42 27.90 -23.11
N TRP A 200 -12.94 27.18 -24.12
CA TRP A 200 -11.51 26.93 -24.34
C TRP A 200 -11.12 27.18 -25.79
N SER A 201 -9.95 27.79 -25.99
CA SER A 201 -9.42 28.15 -27.31
C SER A 201 -7.91 27.84 -27.42
N LYS A 202 -7.43 27.47 -28.62
CA LYS A 202 -6.01 27.21 -28.85
C LYS A 202 -5.21 28.51 -28.89
N VAL A 203 -4.11 28.56 -28.15
CA VAL A 203 -3.18 29.69 -28.14
C VAL A 203 -2.31 29.61 -29.39
N ALA A 204 -2.79 30.19 -30.49
CA ALA A 204 -2.16 30.09 -31.81
C ALA A 204 -0.74 30.71 -31.89
N SER A 205 -0.33 31.50 -30.89
CA SER A 205 1.02 32.06 -30.77
C SER A 205 2.01 31.19 -29.98
N PHE A 206 1.59 30.02 -29.47
CA PHE A 206 2.49 29.08 -28.80
C PHE A 206 3.30 28.28 -29.84
N PRO A 207 4.64 28.36 -29.87
CA PRO A 207 5.43 28.00 -31.05
C PRO A 207 5.74 26.50 -31.20
N ASN A 208 5.70 25.71 -30.12
CA ASN A 208 6.08 24.29 -30.15
C ASN A 208 5.01 23.44 -29.42
N PRO A 209 4.24 22.59 -30.11
CA PRO A 209 3.23 21.75 -29.47
C PRO A 209 3.79 20.46 -28.84
N GLY A 210 5.12 20.29 -28.81
CA GLY A 210 5.80 19.06 -28.40
C GLY A 210 6.19 18.18 -29.58
N THR A 211 7.30 17.46 -29.45
CA THR A 211 7.88 16.62 -30.51
C THR A 211 8.23 15.20 -30.04
N TYR A 212 8.32 14.96 -28.73
CA TYR A 212 8.68 13.65 -28.19
C TYR A 212 7.53 12.65 -28.22
N VAL A 213 7.88 11.42 -28.62
CA VAL A 213 7.07 10.20 -28.68
C VAL A 213 7.92 9.09 -28.06
N GLN A 214 7.33 8.19 -27.27
CA GLN A 214 8.08 7.15 -26.55
C GLN A 214 8.50 5.99 -27.46
N ASP A 215 7.54 5.40 -28.17
CA ASP A 215 7.78 4.39 -29.21
C ASP A 215 6.82 4.61 -30.39
N PRO A 216 7.29 5.23 -31.49
CA PRO A 216 6.49 5.44 -32.70
C PRO A 216 5.96 4.18 -33.38
N SER A 217 6.45 2.98 -33.02
CA SER A 217 6.00 1.71 -33.59
C SER A 217 4.83 1.06 -32.85
N ASN A 218 4.48 1.55 -31.66
CA ASN A 218 3.47 0.99 -30.77
C ASN A 218 2.28 1.96 -30.61
N THR A 219 1.07 1.53 -30.99
CA THR A 219 -0.15 2.39 -31.05
C THR A 219 -0.64 2.95 -29.70
N TYR A 220 -0.03 2.59 -28.58
CA TYR A 220 -0.25 3.19 -27.26
C TYR A 220 0.91 4.11 -26.82
N GLN A 221 2.11 3.95 -27.39
CA GLN A 221 3.31 4.75 -27.08
C GLN A 221 3.69 5.74 -28.21
N SER A 222 2.97 5.71 -29.33
CA SER A 222 3.23 6.47 -30.55
C SER A 222 2.64 7.89 -30.58
N ASP A 223 1.97 8.34 -29.52
CA ASP A 223 1.39 9.68 -29.43
C ASP A 223 2.41 10.73 -28.96
N ILE A 224 2.23 11.98 -29.41
CA ILE A 224 3.06 13.12 -29.00
C ILE A 224 2.68 13.50 -27.57
N MET A 225 3.65 13.45 -26.65
CA MET A 225 3.43 13.75 -25.23
C MET A 225 2.88 15.17 -24.99
N GLY A 226 3.30 16.14 -25.82
CA GLY A 226 2.76 17.49 -25.84
C GLY A 226 3.45 18.46 -24.88
N LEU A 227 2.69 19.31 -24.21
CA LEU A 227 3.19 20.15 -23.12
C LEU A 227 3.32 19.34 -21.83
N ALA A 228 4.37 19.57 -21.06
CA ALA A 228 4.62 18.89 -19.79
C ALA A 228 3.90 19.57 -18.62
N TRP A 229 4.08 20.89 -18.48
CA TRP A 229 3.56 21.67 -17.35
C TRP A 229 3.51 23.16 -17.70
N ILE A 230 2.82 23.95 -16.88
CA ILE A 230 2.72 25.41 -17.02
C ILE A 230 2.89 26.05 -15.64
N VAL A 231 3.62 27.17 -15.53
CA VAL A 231 3.81 27.89 -14.25
C VAL A 231 3.63 29.39 -14.46
N PHE A 232 2.77 30.00 -13.66
CA PHE A 232 2.69 31.46 -13.53
C PHE A 232 3.75 31.98 -12.56
N ASP A 233 4.36 33.12 -12.87
CA ASP A 233 5.06 33.91 -11.86
C ASP A 233 4.04 34.84 -11.16
N PRO A 234 3.65 34.58 -9.89
CA PRO A 234 2.64 35.38 -9.21
C PRO A 234 3.11 36.82 -8.93
N LYS A 235 4.43 37.10 -8.93
CA LYS A 235 4.98 38.46 -8.78
C LYS A 235 4.73 39.34 -10.01
N SER A 236 4.36 38.73 -11.14
CA SER A 236 4.16 39.41 -12.43
C SER A 236 2.73 39.92 -12.67
N GLY A 237 1.85 39.83 -11.67
CA GLY A 237 0.47 40.31 -11.71
C GLY A 237 0.07 40.96 -10.39
N THR A 238 -1.19 41.36 -10.29
CA THR A 238 -1.82 41.84 -9.05
C THR A 238 -3.28 41.38 -9.01
N ALA A 239 -3.87 41.22 -7.82
CA ALA A 239 -5.24 40.69 -7.70
C ALA A 239 -6.25 41.45 -8.59
N GLY A 240 -6.94 40.70 -9.46
CA GLY A 240 -7.84 41.24 -10.48
C GLY A 240 -7.17 41.61 -11.81
N GLN A 241 -5.88 41.33 -12.00
CA GLN A 241 -5.09 41.62 -13.21
C GLN A 241 -4.22 40.43 -13.60
N ALA A 242 -4.39 39.93 -14.83
CA ALA A 242 -3.68 38.74 -15.32
C ALA A 242 -2.16 38.84 -15.14
N SER A 243 -1.55 37.77 -14.64
CA SER A 243 -0.11 37.60 -14.47
C SER A 243 0.59 37.67 -15.84
N LYS A 244 1.64 38.50 -15.96
CA LYS A 244 2.29 38.76 -17.25
C LYS A 244 3.33 37.71 -17.63
N THR A 245 4.07 37.21 -16.65
CA THR A 245 5.11 36.19 -16.84
C THR A 245 4.53 34.80 -16.64
N ILE A 246 4.64 33.98 -17.68
CA ILE A 246 4.20 32.58 -17.68
C ILE A 246 5.33 31.74 -18.29
N TYR A 247 5.63 30.60 -17.69
CA TYR A 247 6.55 29.59 -18.19
C TYR A 247 5.78 28.33 -18.60
N ALA A 248 6.27 27.62 -19.61
CA ALA A 248 5.71 26.34 -20.05
C ALA A 248 6.82 25.34 -20.38
N GLY A 249 6.70 24.14 -19.83
CA GLY A 249 7.51 22.98 -20.17
C GLY A 249 6.89 22.21 -21.34
N VAL A 250 7.71 21.75 -22.26
CA VAL A 250 7.33 21.04 -23.49
C VAL A 250 8.13 19.74 -23.59
N ALA A 251 7.46 18.65 -23.96
CA ALA A 251 8.12 17.38 -24.25
C ALA A 251 8.84 17.44 -25.60
N ASP A 252 10.01 18.08 -25.58
CA ASP A 252 10.91 18.29 -26.72
C ASP A 252 12.35 18.30 -26.19
N LYS A 253 13.22 17.42 -26.71
CA LYS A 253 14.62 17.30 -26.21
C LYS A 253 15.55 18.39 -26.74
N ALA A 254 15.16 19.17 -27.74
CA ALA A 254 15.98 20.22 -28.34
C ALA A 254 15.66 21.62 -27.81
N THR A 255 14.39 21.92 -27.53
CA THR A 255 13.97 23.17 -26.88
C THR A 255 12.69 22.93 -26.09
N SER A 256 12.83 22.84 -24.77
CA SER A 256 11.81 22.38 -23.84
C SER A 256 11.11 23.49 -23.06
N ILE A 257 11.76 24.63 -22.79
CA ILE A 257 11.24 25.68 -21.91
C ILE A 257 10.89 26.95 -22.68
N TYR A 258 9.64 27.37 -22.59
CA TYR A 258 9.11 28.59 -23.20
C TYR A 258 8.63 29.58 -22.14
N LYS A 259 8.70 30.87 -22.47
CA LYS A 259 8.28 31.99 -21.62
C LYS A 259 7.43 32.99 -22.39
N SER A 260 6.38 33.48 -21.75
CA SER A 260 5.68 34.71 -22.09
C SER A 260 5.97 35.80 -21.06
N THR A 261 5.88 37.07 -21.45
CA THR A 261 5.97 38.25 -20.57
C THR A 261 4.80 39.22 -20.78
N ASP A 262 3.72 38.78 -21.43
CA ASP A 262 2.56 39.61 -21.80
C ASP A 262 1.20 38.95 -21.48
N GLY A 263 1.18 37.89 -20.65
CA GLY A 263 -0.04 37.15 -20.30
C GLY A 263 -0.41 36.04 -21.29
N GLY A 264 0.59 35.53 -22.02
CA GLY A 264 0.48 34.44 -22.98
C GLY A 264 0.05 34.86 -24.38
N ALA A 265 0.19 36.14 -24.74
CA ALA A 265 -0.09 36.64 -26.08
C ALA A 265 1.08 36.36 -27.04
N THR A 266 2.33 36.51 -26.59
CA THR A 266 3.54 36.07 -27.29
C THR A 266 4.38 35.15 -26.41
N TRP A 267 5.18 34.29 -27.06
CA TRP A 267 5.98 33.24 -26.44
C TRP A 267 7.34 33.11 -27.13
N ALA A 268 8.40 32.92 -26.36
CA ALA A 268 9.75 32.65 -26.85
C ALA A 268 10.40 31.51 -26.05
N ALA A 269 11.34 30.79 -26.67
CA ALA A 269 12.18 29.85 -25.94
C ALA A 269 13.07 30.61 -24.93
N VAL A 270 13.24 30.08 -23.72
CA VAL A 270 14.12 30.70 -22.72
C VAL A 270 15.58 30.56 -23.16
N PRO A 271 16.36 31.65 -23.30
CA PRO A 271 17.76 31.57 -23.70
C PRO A 271 18.61 30.73 -22.72
N GLY A 272 19.60 30.01 -23.24
CA GLY A 272 20.56 29.25 -22.43
C GLY A 272 20.02 28.01 -21.70
N GLN A 273 18.78 27.59 -21.98
CA GLN A 273 18.18 26.40 -21.38
C GLN A 273 18.96 25.10 -21.70
N PRO A 274 18.92 24.10 -20.81
CA PRO A 274 19.48 22.78 -21.09
C PRO A 274 18.71 22.05 -22.20
N ALA A 275 19.38 21.12 -22.87
CA ALA A 275 18.85 20.26 -23.93
C ALA A 275 19.32 18.81 -23.73
N GLY A 276 18.70 17.87 -24.45
CA GLY A 276 18.90 16.42 -24.37
C GLY A 276 17.83 15.68 -23.57
N TYR A 277 17.06 16.40 -22.73
CA TYR A 277 16.12 15.83 -21.77
C TYR A 277 14.75 16.54 -21.80
N LEU A 278 13.77 15.90 -21.17
CA LEU A 278 12.37 16.29 -21.10
C LEU A 278 12.04 16.81 -19.69
N PRO A 279 11.38 17.96 -19.52
CA PRO A 279 11.16 18.56 -18.22
C PRO A 279 9.91 17.96 -17.55
N HIS A 280 10.07 17.20 -16.47
CA HIS A 280 8.95 16.50 -15.81
C HIS A 280 8.06 17.45 -15.00
N HIS A 281 8.66 18.27 -14.13
CA HIS A 281 7.96 19.30 -13.35
C HIS A 281 8.72 20.63 -13.40
N GLY A 282 8.01 21.73 -13.16
CA GLY A 282 8.59 23.07 -13.01
C GLY A 282 7.95 23.79 -11.84
N VAL A 283 8.76 24.36 -10.93
CA VAL A 283 8.26 25.04 -9.71
C VAL A 283 9.03 26.34 -9.47
N ILE A 284 8.32 27.44 -9.24
CA ILE A 284 8.94 28.72 -8.84
C ILE A 284 9.03 28.79 -7.31
N SER A 285 10.25 28.98 -6.80
CA SER A 285 10.52 29.19 -5.36
C SER A 285 11.52 30.34 -5.19
N GLY A 286 11.12 31.38 -4.45
CA GLY A 286 11.94 32.58 -4.26
C GLY A 286 12.11 33.33 -5.59
N ASP A 287 13.36 33.47 -6.05
CA ASP A 287 13.72 34.14 -7.31
C ASP A 287 14.27 33.15 -8.35
N SER A 288 13.84 31.88 -8.30
CA SER A 288 14.26 30.84 -9.25
C SER A 288 13.11 29.92 -9.64
N LEU A 289 13.11 29.52 -10.93
CA LEU A 289 12.34 28.39 -11.45
C LEU A 289 13.24 27.15 -11.39
N TYR A 290 12.80 26.12 -10.68
CA TYR A 290 13.43 24.81 -10.57
C TYR A 290 12.74 23.83 -11.53
N ILE A 291 13.49 22.94 -12.16
CA ILE A 291 12.99 22.01 -13.18
C ILE A 291 13.70 20.66 -13.03
N THR A 292 12.93 19.57 -12.97
CA THR A 292 13.44 18.19 -13.06
C THR A 292 13.41 17.70 -14.50
N TYR A 293 14.45 16.96 -14.91
CA TYR A 293 14.63 16.48 -16.26
C TYR A 293 14.88 14.96 -16.32
N ASN A 294 14.43 14.35 -17.41
CA ASN A 294 14.48 12.91 -17.66
C ASN A 294 14.71 12.61 -19.16
N ASP A 295 15.32 11.49 -19.52
CA ASP A 295 15.41 11.02 -20.90
C ASP A 295 14.16 10.24 -21.36
N GLY A 296 13.39 9.68 -20.43
CA GLY A 296 12.04 9.14 -20.64
C GLY A 296 10.92 10.13 -20.26
N ILE A 297 9.68 9.79 -20.59
CA ILE A 297 8.49 10.54 -20.13
C ILE A 297 7.87 9.94 -18.86
N GLY A 298 8.21 8.71 -18.50
CA GLY A 298 7.60 7.99 -17.39
C GLY A 298 6.20 7.44 -17.74
N PRO A 299 5.49 6.87 -16.75
CA PRO A 299 5.94 6.70 -15.38
C PRO A 299 6.92 5.53 -15.18
N TYR A 300 7.12 4.68 -16.19
CA TYR A 300 7.88 3.41 -16.07
C TYR A 300 9.36 3.47 -16.49
N ASP A 301 9.72 4.38 -17.41
CA ASP A 301 11.08 4.54 -17.95
C ASP A 301 11.84 5.70 -17.28
N GLY A 302 13.01 6.03 -17.85
CA GLY A 302 13.92 7.08 -17.38
C GLY A 302 15.23 6.55 -16.81
N THR A 303 16.32 6.71 -17.57
CA THR A 303 17.67 6.19 -17.30
C THR A 303 18.74 7.27 -17.15
N LYS A 304 18.43 8.51 -17.56
CA LYS A 304 19.30 9.69 -17.39
C LYS A 304 18.48 10.94 -17.09
N GLY A 305 19.05 11.85 -16.31
CA GLY A 305 18.41 13.13 -16.05
C GLY A 305 19.23 14.10 -15.23
N ASP A 306 18.71 15.32 -15.08
CA ASP A 306 19.31 16.40 -14.31
C ASP A 306 18.24 17.18 -13.53
N VAL A 307 18.67 17.98 -12.57
CA VAL A 307 17.86 19.05 -11.96
C VAL A 307 18.53 20.38 -12.28
N TRP A 308 17.76 21.36 -12.75
CA TRP A 308 18.27 22.68 -13.11
C TRP A 308 17.49 23.78 -12.40
N LYS A 309 18.15 24.91 -12.16
CA LYS A 309 17.51 26.17 -11.79
C LYS A 309 17.79 27.27 -12.81
N LEU A 310 16.77 28.07 -13.07
CA LEU A 310 16.82 29.33 -13.79
C LEU A 310 16.62 30.47 -12.79
N ASN A 311 17.61 31.34 -12.63
CA ASN A 311 17.44 32.57 -11.87
C ASN A 311 16.52 33.53 -12.67
N LEU A 312 15.39 33.92 -12.07
CA LEU A 312 14.34 34.69 -12.74
C LEU A 312 14.74 36.14 -13.02
N THR A 313 15.70 36.68 -12.26
CA THR A 313 16.18 38.06 -12.34
C THR A 313 17.34 38.23 -13.34
N THR A 314 18.28 37.28 -13.38
CA THR A 314 19.48 37.35 -14.24
C THR A 314 19.38 36.54 -15.52
N GLY A 315 18.42 35.62 -15.63
CA GLY A 315 18.32 34.65 -16.72
C GLY A 315 19.40 33.56 -16.70
N ALA A 316 20.22 33.49 -15.64
CA ALA A 316 21.28 32.51 -15.53
C ALA A 316 20.74 31.11 -15.18
N TRP A 317 21.19 30.10 -15.93
CA TRP A 317 20.93 28.69 -15.66
C TRP A 317 22.03 28.08 -14.79
N THR A 318 21.69 27.09 -13.98
CA THR A 318 22.65 26.31 -13.18
C THR A 318 22.17 24.87 -13.04
N ASN A 319 23.01 23.91 -13.41
CA ASN A 319 22.78 22.50 -13.07
C ASN A 319 22.98 22.33 -11.56
N ILE A 320 22.00 21.72 -10.91
CA ILE A 320 21.92 21.49 -9.46
C ILE A 320 21.56 20.03 -9.19
N SER A 321 21.92 19.11 -10.07
CA SER A 321 21.55 17.70 -9.95
C SER A 321 22.20 17.04 -8.74
N PRO A 322 21.45 16.30 -7.91
CA PRO A 322 22.04 15.48 -6.84
C PRO A 322 23.07 14.47 -7.37
N VAL A 323 22.83 13.91 -8.56
CA VAL A 323 23.78 13.14 -9.37
C VAL A 323 23.57 13.56 -10.83
N PRO A 324 24.47 14.36 -11.45
CA PRO A 324 24.24 14.90 -12.79
C PRO A 324 24.30 13.81 -13.86
N SER A 325 23.59 14.02 -14.98
CA SER A 325 23.52 13.04 -16.08
C SER A 325 24.88 12.69 -16.69
N SER A 326 25.83 13.62 -16.62
CA SER A 326 27.23 13.47 -17.03
C SER A 326 28.06 12.53 -16.14
N SER A 327 27.57 12.17 -14.94
CA SER A 327 28.18 11.13 -14.13
C SER A 327 27.85 9.73 -14.67
N THR A 328 28.78 8.79 -14.50
CA THR A 328 28.53 7.35 -14.66
C THR A 328 27.47 6.83 -13.68
N ASP A 329 27.31 7.51 -12.55
CA ASP A 329 26.54 7.03 -11.40
C ASP A 329 25.05 7.42 -11.48
N ASN A 330 24.68 8.29 -12.43
CA ASN A 330 23.30 8.59 -12.76
C ASN A 330 22.77 7.50 -13.72
N TYR A 331 21.80 6.69 -13.25
CA TYR A 331 21.13 5.62 -14.00
C TYR A 331 19.60 5.75 -13.99
N PHE A 332 19.11 6.96 -13.69
CA PHE A 332 17.71 7.32 -13.54
C PHE A 332 17.50 8.78 -14.01
N GLY A 333 16.29 9.10 -14.45
CA GLY A 333 15.85 10.49 -14.57
C GLY A 333 15.39 11.08 -13.23
N TYR A 334 15.00 12.35 -13.23
CA TYR A 334 14.32 12.99 -12.09
C TYR A 334 12.84 13.21 -12.41
N GLY A 335 11.98 12.86 -11.44
CA GLY A 335 10.53 13.00 -11.52
C GLY A 335 10.03 14.18 -10.70
N GLY A 336 9.33 13.88 -9.59
CA GLY A 336 8.65 14.84 -8.73
C GLY A 336 9.59 15.88 -8.12
N LEU A 337 9.05 17.07 -7.85
CA LEU A 337 9.77 18.27 -7.46
C LEU A 337 8.91 19.12 -6.51
N ALA A 338 9.07 18.92 -5.20
CA ALA A 338 8.43 19.80 -4.21
C ALA A 338 9.35 20.98 -3.85
N ALA A 339 8.74 22.14 -3.61
CA ALA A 339 9.39 23.27 -2.96
C ALA A 339 8.68 23.62 -1.64
N ASP A 340 9.45 23.84 -0.58
CA ASP A 340 8.92 24.33 0.69
C ASP A 340 8.52 25.81 0.56
N ALA A 341 7.22 26.06 0.41
CA ALA A 341 6.66 27.41 0.29
C ALA A 341 6.93 28.31 1.51
N GLN A 342 7.30 27.73 2.66
CA GLN A 342 7.65 28.45 3.89
C GLN A 342 9.16 28.78 3.95
N ASN A 343 10.01 28.00 3.24
CA ASN A 343 11.47 28.14 3.27
C ASN A 343 12.07 28.11 1.84
N PRO A 344 11.94 29.17 1.03
CA PRO A 344 12.37 29.20 -0.38
C PRO A 344 13.81 28.74 -0.59
N GLY A 345 13.99 27.79 -1.52
CA GLY A 345 15.27 27.11 -1.77
C GLY A 345 15.45 25.79 -0.99
N THR A 346 14.52 25.44 -0.10
CA THR A 346 14.37 24.07 0.41
C THR A 346 13.48 23.27 -0.55
N LEU A 347 14.00 22.16 -1.07
CA LEU A 347 13.33 21.33 -2.09
C LEU A 347 13.48 19.84 -1.77
N VAL A 348 12.61 19.02 -2.34
CA VAL A 348 12.79 17.55 -2.45
C VAL A 348 12.57 17.13 -3.90
N VAL A 349 13.40 16.19 -4.40
CA VAL A 349 13.24 15.58 -5.73
C VAL A 349 13.34 14.06 -5.69
N SER A 350 12.65 13.35 -6.58
CA SER A 350 12.67 11.89 -6.70
C SER A 350 13.43 11.37 -7.92
N THR A 351 13.93 10.13 -7.82
CA THR A 351 14.39 9.33 -8.97
C THR A 351 13.21 8.75 -9.77
N LEU A 352 13.21 8.89 -11.09
CA LEU A 352 12.24 8.28 -12.01
C LEU A 352 12.99 7.65 -13.21
N ASN A 353 13.33 6.36 -13.21
CA ASN A 353 13.14 5.37 -12.14
C ASN A 353 14.46 4.73 -11.68
N SER A 354 14.71 4.81 -10.36
CA SER A 354 15.62 3.89 -9.70
C SER A 354 14.82 2.65 -9.25
N TRP A 355 14.68 1.66 -10.14
CA TRP A 355 13.93 0.43 -9.84
C TRP A 355 14.64 -0.46 -8.80
N TRP A 356 15.97 -0.41 -8.75
CA TRP A 356 16.82 -1.18 -7.84
C TRP A 356 17.93 -0.29 -7.25
N PRO A 357 18.30 -0.43 -5.96
CA PRO A 357 17.65 -1.31 -4.96
C PRO A 357 16.28 -0.78 -4.52
N ASP A 358 15.99 0.49 -4.83
CA ASP A 358 14.88 1.27 -4.30
C ASP A 358 14.84 2.61 -5.05
N ALA A 359 13.71 3.32 -5.02
CA ALA A 359 13.70 4.73 -5.36
C ALA A 359 14.56 5.52 -4.35
N ASN A 360 15.05 6.71 -4.73
CA ASN A 360 15.69 7.63 -3.80
C ASN A 360 15.03 9.02 -3.86
N LEU A 361 15.02 9.70 -2.72
CA LEU A 361 14.56 11.08 -2.58
C LEU A 361 15.76 11.92 -2.13
N TYR A 362 15.98 13.06 -2.76
CA TYR A 362 17.06 13.98 -2.42
C TYR A 362 16.48 15.28 -1.86
N ARG A 363 17.02 15.77 -0.73
CA ARG A 363 16.61 17.02 -0.08
C ARG A 363 17.74 18.04 -0.05
N THR A 364 17.41 19.30 -0.36
CA THR A 364 18.29 20.48 -0.27
C THR A 364 17.65 21.56 0.60
N ARG A 365 18.46 22.51 1.08
CA ARG A 365 18.05 23.71 1.83
C ARG A 365 18.69 25.01 1.31
N ASP A 366 19.48 24.93 0.25
CA ASP A 366 20.34 26.01 -0.26
C ASP A 366 20.11 26.29 -1.77
N GLY A 367 18.93 25.90 -2.27
CA GLY A 367 18.58 25.99 -3.68
C GLY A 367 19.35 25.01 -4.55
N GLY A 368 19.70 23.83 -4.03
CA GLY A 368 20.39 22.77 -4.75
C GLY A 368 21.90 22.98 -4.93
N ALA A 369 22.53 23.77 -4.07
CA ALA A 369 24.01 23.82 -4.00
C ALA A 369 24.58 22.60 -3.26
N THR A 370 23.84 22.06 -2.27
CA THR A 370 24.08 20.76 -1.66
C THR A 370 22.81 19.94 -1.55
N TRP A 371 22.95 18.61 -1.56
CA TRP A 371 21.86 17.65 -1.40
C TRP A 371 22.25 16.56 -0.41
N THR A 372 21.24 15.98 0.25
CA THR A 372 21.39 14.70 0.96
C THR A 372 20.33 13.71 0.46
N PRO A 373 20.64 12.42 0.28
CA PRO A 373 19.67 11.40 -0.11
C PRO A 373 18.96 10.81 1.12
N ILE A 374 17.75 10.28 0.95
CA ILE A 374 16.98 9.65 2.04
C ILE A 374 17.55 8.28 2.44
N TRP A 375 18.34 7.67 1.56
CA TRP A 375 19.25 6.58 1.89
C TRP A 375 20.56 6.68 1.12
N GLU A 376 21.64 6.16 1.71
CA GLU A 376 22.98 6.11 1.11
C GLU A 376 23.66 4.77 1.39
N TRP A 377 24.69 4.44 0.60
CA TRP A 377 25.48 3.21 0.78
C TRP A 377 26.37 3.28 2.02
N SER A 378 26.31 2.27 2.88
CA SER A 378 27.17 2.10 4.07
C SER A 378 28.13 0.91 3.92
N GLY A 379 28.69 0.76 2.71
CA GLY A 379 29.46 -0.41 2.28
C GLY A 379 28.54 -1.52 1.80
N TYR A 380 28.55 -1.80 0.49
CA TYR A 380 27.66 -2.77 -0.16
C TYR A 380 27.67 -4.15 0.54
N PRO A 381 26.50 -4.78 0.79
CA PRO A 381 25.15 -4.40 0.37
C PRO A 381 24.39 -3.47 1.35
N ASN A 382 25.04 -2.94 2.39
CA ASN A 382 24.37 -2.20 3.44
C ASN A 382 23.96 -0.77 3.01
N ARG A 383 22.81 -0.31 3.51
CA ARG A 383 22.31 1.06 3.35
C ARG A 383 22.11 1.73 4.71
N THR A 384 22.46 3.01 4.82
CA THR A 384 22.02 3.88 5.91
C THR A 384 20.70 4.53 5.48
N LEU A 385 19.61 4.23 6.21
CA LEU A 385 18.27 4.77 5.92
C LEU A 385 17.96 5.95 6.84
N ARG A 386 17.68 7.13 6.26
CA ARG A 386 17.21 8.34 6.97
C ARG A 386 15.69 8.37 7.17
N TYR A 387 15.04 7.21 7.04
CA TYR A 387 13.60 7.05 7.25
C TYR A 387 13.24 5.86 8.14
N THR A 388 12.00 5.86 8.62
CA THR A 388 11.22 4.68 9.03
C THR A 388 9.96 4.62 8.15
N GLN A 389 9.32 3.45 8.02
CA GLN A 389 8.17 3.27 7.14
C GLN A 389 7.12 2.37 7.81
N ASP A 390 5.90 2.87 7.93
CA ASP A 390 4.77 2.19 8.57
C ASP A 390 3.66 1.88 7.53
N ILE A 391 3.45 0.58 7.29
CA ILE A 391 2.43 0.03 6.39
C ILE A 391 1.25 -0.61 7.13
N THR A 392 1.08 -0.39 8.43
CA THR A 392 0.00 -1.01 9.23
C THR A 392 -1.43 -0.74 8.71
N ALA A 393 -1.63 0.35 7.95
CA ALA A 393 -2.90 0.65 7.29
C ALA A 393 -3.15 -0.15 5.98
N ALA A 394 -2.11 -0.70 5.36
CA ALA A 394 -2.16 -1.54 4.16
C ALA A 394 -1.01 -2.58 4.19
N PRO A 395 -1.09 -3.62 5.05
CA PRO A 395 0.06 -4.47 5.38
C PRO A 395 0.62 -5.27 4.20
N TRP A 396 -0.19 -5.51 3.17
CA TRP A 396 0.18 -6.19 1.93
C TRP A 396 1.21 -5.44 1.06
N LEU A 397 1.57 -4.20 1.41
CA LEU A 397 2.62 -3.42 0.73
C LEU A 397 4.04 -4.01 0.92
N ASP A 398 4.19 -5.10 1.67
CA ASP A 398 5.37 -5.96 1.65
C ASP A 398 5.43 -6.91 0.42
N PHE A 399 4.34 -7.01 -0.34
CA PHE A 399 4.08 -7.91 -1.47
C PHE A 399 4.31 -9.41 -1.14
N GLY A 400 4.24 -9.78 0.14
CA GLY A 400 4.65 -11.11 0.63
C GLY A 400 6.12 -11.45 0.36
N SER A 401 6.97 -10.44 0.13
CA SER A 401 8.37 -10.60 -0.25
C SER A 401 9.29 -10.66 0.97
N ASN A 402 10.50 -11.21 0.78
CA ASN A 402 11.56 -11.21 1.79
C ASN A 402 12.92 -11.08 1.06
N PRO A 403 13.26 -9.88 0.56
CA PRO A 403 14.44 -9.67 -0.26
C PRO A 403 15.74 -9.73 0.56
N SER A 404 16.83 -10.13 -0.10
CA SER A 404 18.18 -9.94 0.43
C SER A 404 18.60 -8.47 0.29
N PRO A 405 19.39 -7.91 1.23
CA PRO A 405 20.09 -6.64 1.03
C PRO A 405 20.87 -6.66 -0.30
N PRO A 406 20.84 -5.56 -1.08
CA PRO A 406 20.52 -4.19 -0.63
C PRO A 406 19.04 -3.78 -0.67
N GLU A 407 18.16 -4.59 -1.26
CA GLU A 407 16.72 -4.31 -1.27
C GLU A 407 16.10 -4.45 0.14
N VAL A 408 14.93 -3.84 0.32
CA VAL A 408 14.15 -3.90 1.57
C VAL A 408 12.68 -4.11 1.25
N THR A 409 11.90 -4.55 2.22
CA THR A 409 10.44 -4.64 2.14
C THR A 409 9.81 -4.01 3.39
N PRO A 410 8.76 -3.16 3.25
CA PRO A 410 8.32 -2.52 2.00
C PRO A 410 9.43 -1.68 1.36
N LYS A 411 9.33 -1.40 0.05
CA LYS A 411 10.22 -0.45 -0.65
C LYS A 411 9.78 1.00 -0.37
N LEU A 412 10.70 1.96 -0.51
CA LEU A 412 10.37 3.39 -0.41
C LEU A 412 9.32 3.78 -1.46
N GLY A 413 9.43 3.21 -2.66
CA GLY A 413 8.46 3.31 -3.73
C GLY A 413 9.06 3.05 -5.11
N TRP A 414 8.25 3.22 -6.14
CA TRP A 414 8.60 3.23 -7.56
C TRP A 414 7.55 4.06 -8.30
N MET A 415 7.85 4.48 -9.54
CA MET A 415 7.01 5.43 -10.29
C MET A 415 6.71 6.68 -9.45
N ILE A 416 7.69 7.19 -8.69
CA ILE A 416 7.56 8.43 -7.90
C ILE A 416 7.66 9.62 -8.87
N GLY A 417 6.67 9.72 -9.73
CA GLY A 417 6.53 10.78 -10.72
C GLY A 417 6.25 12.11 -10.07
N ASP A 418 5.54 12.12 -8.94
CA ASP A 418 5.12 13.32 -8.22
C ASP A 418 5.32 13.21 -6.69
N LEU A 419 5.62 14.34 -6.05
CA LEU A 419 5.75 14.49 -4.60
C LEU A 419 5.58 15.96 -4.19
N GLU A 420 4.91 16.19 -3.06
CA GLU A 420 4.55 17.55 -2.62
C GLU A 420 4.77 17.83 -1.13
N ILE A 421 5.13 19.07 -0.80
CA ILE A 421 5.31 19.58 0.58
C ILE A 421 4.14 20.50 0.92
N ASP A 422 3.51 20.30 2.08
CA ASP A 422 2.36 21.10 2.51
C ASP A 422 2.76 22.58 2.65
N PRO A 423 2.18 23.51 1.87
CA PRO A 423 2.59 24.91 1.87
C PRO A 423 2.30 25.63 3.20
N PHE A 424 1.54 25.01 4.11
CA PHE A 424 1.29 25.48 5.47
C PHE A 424 2.08 24.72 6.53
N ASN A 425 2.79 23.66 6.17
CA ASN A 425 3.51 22.79 7.10
C ASN A 425 4.69 22.07 6.43
N LYS A 426 5.87 22.70 6.46
CA LYS A 426 7.17 22.14 6.03
C LYS A 426 7.52 20.74 6.55
N ASP A 427 6.87 20.26 7.61
CA ASP A 427 7.08 18.93 8.18
C ASP A 427 6.17 17.85 7.55
N ARG A 428 5.19 18.22 6.73
CA ARG A 428 4.35 17.27 5.97
C ARG A 428 4.75 17.25 4.51
N MET A 429 4.93 16.04 4.00
CA MET A 429 5.10 15.74 2.58
C MET A 429 4.22 14.55 2.23
N LEU A 430 3.72 14.50 1.00
CA LEU A 430 3.04 13.35 0.39
C LEU A 430 3.78 12.98 -0.90
N TYR A 431 3.74 11.71 -1.32
CA TYR A 431 4.21 11.32 -2.65
C TYR A 431 3.44 10.13 -3.22
N GLY A 432 3.27 10.15 -4.53
CA GLY A 432 2.66 9.07 -5.29
C GLY A 432 3.65 7.93 -5.54
N THR A 433 3.12 6.70 -5.65
CA THR A 433 3.84 5.52 -6.14
C THR A 433 2.90 4.70 -7.02
N GLY A 434 3.44 3.76 -7.80
CA GLY A 434 2.63 2.82 -8.59
C GLY A 434 1.84 1.76 -7.78
N ALA A 435 1.52 2.03 -6.51
CA ALA A 435 0.65 1.19 -5.69
C ALA A 435 -0.06 1.95 -4.53
N THR A 436 0.46 3.09 -4.07
CA THR A 436 -0.11 3.82 -2.90
C THR A 436 0.36 5.28 -2.81
N ILE A 437 -0.22 6.06 -1.91
CA ILE A 437 0.34 7.34 -1.45
C ILE A 437 1.05 7.10 -0.11
N TYR A 438 2.33 7.49 -0.02
CA TYR A 438 3.05 7.60 1.24
C TYR A 438 3.09 9.07 1.71
N GLY A 439 3.22 9.27 3.02
CA GLY A 439 3.32 10.61 3.60
C GLY A 439 4.11 10.65 4.89
N THR A 440 4.47 11.86 5.32
CA THR A 440 5.11 12.13 6.62
C THR A 440 4.46 13.32 7.33
N ARG A 441 4.79 13.48 8.62
CA ARG A 441 4.48 14.66 9.44
C ARG A 441 5.69 15.13 10.27
N ASN A 442 6.91 14.72 9.92
CA ASN A 442 8.16 15.18 10.53
C ASN A 442 9.33 15.33 9.53
N LEU A 443 9.08 15.79 8.30
CA LEU A 443 10.08 15.90 7.23
C LEU A 443 11.37 16.61 7.67
N THR A 444 11.29 17.64 8.52
CA THR A 444 12.48 18.41 8.97
C THR A 444 13.31 17.67 10.03
N ALA A 445 12.93 16.47 10.46
CA ALA A 445 13.83 15.57 11.18
C ALA A 445 15.06 15.17 10.34
N TRP A 446 14.91 15.11 9.00
CA TRP A 446 16.02 14.91 8.06
C TRP A 446 17.10 15.99 8.22
N ASP A 447 16.66 17.24 8.42
CA ASP A 447 17.50 18.45 8.45
C ASP A 447 18.44 18.51 9.67
N THR A 448 18.16 17.70 10.70
CA THR A 448 18.94 17.56 11.94
C THR A 448 19.64 16.20 12.07
N GLY A 449 19.55 15.33 11.05
CA GLY A 449 20.12 13.98 11.07
C GLY A 449 19.25 12.92 11.76
N GLY A 450 18.02 13.27 12.14
CA GLY A 450 16.99 12.32 12.55
C GLY A 450 16.38 11.54 11.37
N LYS A 451 15.35 10.76 11.67
CA LYS A 451 14.62 9.98 10.66
C LYS A 451 13.28 10.61 10.30
N VAL A 452 12.97 10.66 9.00
CA VAL A 452 11.62 10.92 8.49
C VAL A 452 10.76 9.69 8.80
N ASN A 453 9.60 9.88 9.41
CA ASN A 453 8.65 8.79 9.61
C ASN A 453 7.65 8.82 8.47
N LEU A 454 7.75 7.84 7.58
CA LEU A 454 6.83 7.62 6.48
C LEU A 454 5.71 6.68 6.94
N SER A 455 4.48 6.97 6.55
CA SER A 455 3.37 6.04 6.69
C SER A 455 2.44 6.10 5.48
N VAL A 456 1.65 5.05 5.31
CA VAL A 456 0.60 4.98 4.28
C VAL A 456 -0.42 6.10 4.49
N ALA A 457 -0.68 6.87 3.43
CA ALA A 457 -1.51 8.07 3.44
C ALA A 457 -2.70 8.01 2.46
N ALA A 458 -2.99 6.85 1.86
CA ALA A 458 -4.05 6.64 0.86
C ALA A 458 -5.33 5.96 1.41
N LYS A 459 -5.61 6.03 2.72
CA LYS A 459 -6.87 5.54 3.31
C LYS A 459 -8.10 6.12 2.58
N GLY A 460 -9.00 5.28 2.08
CA GLY A 460 -10.22 5.68 1.37
C GLY A 460 -10.02 5.99 -0.13
N LEU A 461 -8.78 6.00 -0.60
CA LEU A 461 -8.44 5.91 -2.02
C LEU A 461 -8.36 4.41 -2.36
N GLU A 462 -9.17 3.95 -3.30
CA GLU A 462 -9.30 2.53 -3.69
C GLU A 462 -9.34 2.49 -5.22
N GLU A 463 -8.24 2.04 -5.82
CA GLU A 463 -7.89 2.32 -7.22
C GLU A 463 -7.70 1.06 -8.09
N MET A 464 -7.73 -0.13 -7.49
CA MET A 464 -7.42 -1.39 -8.18
C MET A 464 -8.38 -1.65 -9.37
N ALA A 465 -7.82 -2.20 -10.45
CA ALA A 465 -8.61 -2.84 -11.50
C ALA A 465 -9.00 -4.27 -11.08
N VAL A 466 -10.29 -4.52 -10.87
CA VAL A 466 -10.81 -5.83 -10.46
C VAL A 466 -11.02 -6.70 -11.69
N ILE A 467 -10.50 -7.93 -11.66
CA ILE A 467 -10.54 -8.87 -12.78
C ILE A 467 -11.59 -9.98 -12.55
N ASP A 468 -11.65 -10.58 -11.35
CA ASP A 468 -12.59 -11.65 -11.02
C ASP A 468 -13.01 -11.60 -9.53
N LEU A 469 -14.20 -12.12 -9.21
CA LEU A 469 -14.79 -12.12 -7.86
C LEU A 469 -15.59 -13.41 -7.60
N ILE A 470 -15.33 -14.05 -6.45
CA ILE A 470 -16.19 -15.10 -5.89
C ILE A 470 -16.66 -14.73 -4.48
N SER A 471 -17.90 -15.10 -4.14
CA SER A 471 -18.41 -15.11 -2.78
C SER A 471 -18.83 -16.55 -2.44
N PRO A 472 -18.01 -17.32 -1.71
CA PRO A 472 -18.29 -18.73 -1.43
C PRO A 472 -19.39 -18.90 -0.36
N PRO A 473 -20.19 -19.99 -0.38
CA PRO A 473 -21.28 -20.22 0.58
C PRO A 473 -20.80 -20.45 2.03
N ALA A 474 -19.52 -20.72 2.24
CA ALA A 474 -18.87 -20.80 3.55
C ALA A 474 -17.53 -20.06 3.53
N GLY A 475 -17.02 -19.68 4.71
CA GLY A 475 -15.78 -18.91 4.83
C GLY A 475 -15.93 -17.43 4.42
N ALA A 476 -14.82 -16.85 3.95
CA ALA A 476 -14.67 -15.41 3.70
C ALA A 476 -15.83 -14.80 2.90
N PRO A 477 -16.32 -13.59 3.25
CA PRO A 477 -17.32 -12.85 2.48
C PRO A 477 -17.06 -12.80 0.97
N VAL A 478 -15.85 -12.41 0.55
CA VAL A 478 -15.48 -12.31 -0.88
C VAL A 478 -13.98 -12.58 -1.08
N ILE A 479 -13.63 -13.14 -2.23
CA ILE A 479 -12.24 -13.31 -2.69
C ILE A 479 -12.15 -12.71 -4.09
N SER A 480 -11.08 -11.95 -4.33
CA SER A 480 -10.92 -11.13 -5.52
C SER A 480 -9.61 -11.40 -6.24
N GLY A 481 -9.63 -11.35 -7.57
CA GLY A 481 -8.46 -11.20 -8.43
C GLY A 481 -8.38 -9.76 -8.91
N VAL A 482 -7.21 -9.14 -8.80
CA VAL A 482 -6.98 -7.74 -9.23
C VAL A 482 -5.72 -7.63 -10.09
N GLY A 483 -5.68 -6.61 -10.94
CA GLY A 483 -4.46 -6.17 -11.62
C GLY A 483 -3.40 -5.76 -10.60
N ASP A 484 -2.13 -5.89 -11.01
CA ASP A 484 -0.89 -5.52 -10.31
C ASP A 484 -0.62 -6.19 -8.95
N VAL A 485 -1.59 -6.19 -8.03
CA VAL A 485 -1.49 -6.73 -6.66
C VAL A 485 -2.11 -8.13 -6.53
N SER A 486 -2.31 -8.84 -7.66
CA SER A 486 -2.79 -10.23 -7.77
C SER A 486 -4.22 -10.52 -7.29
N GLY A 487 -4.61 -10.07 -6.11
CA GLY A 487 -5.88 -10.40 -5.48
C GLY A 487 -5.79 -10.47 -3.96
N PHE A 488 -6.94 -10.69 -3.32
CA PHE A 488 -7.05 -10.78 -1.86
C PHE A 488 -8.15 -11.74 -1.43
N ARG A 489 -8.01 -12.28 -0.21
CA ARG A 489 -9.09 -12.93 0.53
C ARG A 489 -9.58 -11.99 1.63
N HIS A 490 -10.82 -11.54 1.53
CA HIS A 490 -11.39 -10.53 2.42
C HIS A 490 -12.19 -11.20 3.54
N ASP A 491 -11.58 -11.41 4.71
CA ASP A 491 -12.29 -11.91 5.91
C ASP A 491 -13.33 -10.91 6.44
N ASP A 492 -12.99 -9.62 6.40
CA ASP A 492 -13.84 -8.51 6.81
C ASP A 492 -13.71 -7.39 5.77
N VAL A 493 -14.80 -7.12 5.04
CA VAL A 493 -14.84 -6.14 3.95
C VAL A 493 -14.64 -4.68 4.41
N THR A 494 -14.53 -4.45 5.72
CA THR A 494 -14.24 -3.14 6.32
C THR A 494 -12.78 -2.97 6.77
N LYS A 495 -11.91 -3.97 6.53
CA LYS A 495 -10.50 -3.95 6.96
C LYS A 495 -9.55 -4.38 5.83
N ALA A 496 -8.41 -3.70 5.77
CA ALA A 496 -7.29 -4.08 4.91
C ALA A 496 -6.87 -5.55 5.13
N PRO A 497 -6.77 -6.36 4.06
CA PRO A 497 -6.18 -7.70 4.15
C PRO A 497 -4.73 -7.65 4.61
N ALA A 498 -4.30 -8.63 5.40
CA ALA A 498 -2.92 -8.70 5.88
C ALA A 498 -1.89 -9.03 4.79
N GLN A 499 -2.32 -9.68 3.70
CA GLN A 499 -1.46 -10.10 2.59
C GLN A 499 -2.25 -10.23 1.29
N MET A 500 -1.58 -9.98 0.16
CA MET A 500 -2.07 -10.29 -1.20
C MET A 500 -2.01 -11.79 -1.53
N LEU A 501 -2.73 -12.22 -2.57
CA LEU A 501 -2.68 -13.59 -3.10
C LEU A 501 -1.33 -13.87 -3.77
N ILE A 502 -0.41 -14.48 -3.04
CA ILE A 502 0.90 -14.92 -3.54
C ILE A 502 0.80 -16.16 -4.44
N LYS A 503 1.59 -16.18 -5.54
CA LYS A 503 1.82 -17.29 -6.51
C LYS A 503 0.56 -17.92 -7.16
N PRO A 504 0.25 -17.70 -8.45
CA PRO A 504 0.90 -16.79 -9.41
C PRO A 504 0.94 -15.32 -8.93
N SER A 505 1.78 -14.51 -9.57
CA SER A 505 2.00 -13.09 -9.24
C SER A 505 0.88 -12.16 -9.71
N SER A 506 -0.06 -12.68 -10.49
CA SER A 506 -1.33 -12.04 -10.85
C SER A 506 -2.48 -13.06 -10.76
N THR A 507 -3.73 -12.61 -10.77
CA THR A 507 -4.90 -13.48 -11.00
C THR A 507 -5.71 -12.96 -12.19
N SER A 508 -5.93 -13.81 -13.19
CA SER A 508 -6.84 -13.55 -14.31
C SER A 508 -8.21 -14.19 -14.11
N SER A 509 -8.31 -15.25 -13.30
CA SER A 509 -9.58 -15.87 -12.92
C SER A 509 -9.42 -16.77 -11.69
N LEU A 510 -10.49 -16.95 -10.92
CA LEU A 510 -10.53 -17.79 -9.71
C LEU A 510 -11.92 -18.40 -9.48
N ASP A 511 -11.97 -19.66 -9.04
CA ASP A 511 -13.21 -20.40 -8.84
C ASP A 511 -13.12 -21.38 -7.65
N TYR A 512 -14.27 -21.85 -7.17
CA TYR A 512 -14.41 -22.74 -6.01
C TYR A 512 -15.36 -23.91 -6.28
N ALA A 513 -15.15 -25.03 -5.59
CA ALA A 513 -16.05 -26.18 -5.67
C ALA A 513 -17.31 -25.92 -4.81
N GLU A 514 -18.48 -25.80 -5.43
CA GLU A 514 -19.73 -25.46 -4.73
C GLU A 514 -20.05 -26.37 -3.54
N LEU A 515 -19.82 -27.68 -3.68
CA LEU A 515 -20.09 -28.70 -2.67
C LEU A 515 -18.93 -28.87 -1.68
N THR A 516 -17.75 -28.35 -2.01
CA THR A 516 -16.52 -28.39 -1.20
C THR A 516 -15.87 -26.99 -1.15
N PRO A 517 -16.55 -25.95 -0.62
CA PRO A 517 -16.20 -24.54 -0.84
C PRO A 517 -14.91 -24.06 -0.16
N SER A 518 -14.21 -24.94 0.58
CA SER A 518 -12.83 -24.66 1.01
C SER A 518 -11.80 -24.96 -0.09
N PHE A 519 -12.14 -25.79 -1.08
CA PHE A 519 -11.30 -26.01 -2.26
C PHE A 519 -11.52 -24.90 -3.29
N MET A 520 -10.41 -24.29 -3.72
CA MET A 520 -10.39 -23.21 -4.70
C MET A 520 -9.22 -23.37 -5.66
N ALA A 521 -9.35 -22.84 -6.87
CA ALA A 521 -8.26 -22.73 -7.83
C ALA A 521 -8.23 -21.31 -8.43
N ARG A 522 -7.03 -20.80 -8.70
CA ARG A 522 -6.84 -19.50 -9.38
C ARG A 522 -5.72 -19.59 -10.41
N VAL A 523 -5.91 -18.91 -11.54
CA VAL A 523 -4.96 -18.84 -12.65
C VAL A 523 -4.54 -17.40 -12.92
N GLY A 524 -3.38 -17.20 -13.52
CA GLY A 524 -2.84 -15.88 -13.85
C GLY A 524 -1.50 -16.00 -14.56
N TYR A 525 -0.73 -14.92 -14.59
CA TYR A 525 0.63 -14.93 -15.09
C TYR A 525 1.63 -15.15 -13.95
N ALA A 526 2.71 -15.88 -14.25
CA ALA A 526 3.82 -16.14 -13.33
C ALA A 526 5.13 -15.75 -14.00
N ASP A 527 6.02 -15.06 -13.27
CA ASP A 527 7.33 -14.72 -13.77
C ASP A 527 8.29 -15.92 -13.74
N LYS A 528 8.35 -16.62 -14.88
CA LYS A 528 9.24 -17.76 -15.12
C LYS A 528 10.69 -17.35 -15.41
N THR A 529 11.01 -16.04 -15.39
CA THR A 529 12.38 -15.52 -15.54
C THR A 529 13.08 -15.36 -14.19
N SER A 530 12.37 -14.95 -13.14
CA SER A 530 12.88 -14.93 -11.76
C SER A 530 12.74 -16.27 -11.04
N ASP A 531 11.65 -17.03 -11.23
CA ASP A 531 11.52 -18.42 -10.77
C ASP A 531 11.08 -19.35 -11.91
N PRO A 532 12.01 -20.07 -12.55
CA PRO A 532 11.70 -21.07 -13.58
C PRO A 532 10.78 -22.21 -13.12
N ASN A 533 10.58 -22.41 -11.81
CA ASN A 533 9.66 -23.41 -11.27
C ASN A 533 8.25 -22.85 -11.02
N ALA A 534 8.05 -21.53 -11.10
CA ALA A 534 6.78 -20.88 -10.88
C ALA A 534 5.67 -21.46 -11.77
N LYS A 535 4.44 -21.45 -11.28
CA LYS A 535 3.27 -22.02 -11.96
C LYS A 535 2.25 -20.91 -12.18
N SER A 536 1.64 -20.90 -13.36
CA SER A 536 0.58 -19.96 -13.72
C SER A 536 -0.80 -20.33 -13.14
N ILE A 537 -0.82 -21.28 -12.19
CA ILE A 537 -1.98 -21.74 -11.41
C ILE A 537 -1.56 -22.02 -9.96
N SER A 538 -2.47 -21.76 -9.02
CA SER A 538 -2.42 -22.29 -7.64
C SER A 538 -3.77 -22.78 -7.17
N ILE A 539 -3.75 -23.67 -6.17
CA ILE A 539 -4.93 -24.21 -5.49
C ILE A 539 -4.90 -23.90 -4.00
N SER A 540 -6.07 -23.89 -3.36
CA SER A 540 -6.26 -23.79 -1.92
C SER A 540 -7.20 -24.90 -1.43
N TYR A 541 -7.06 -25.31 -0.17
CA TYR A 541 -7.90 -26.32 0.49
C TYR A 541 -8.65 -25.76 1.72
N ASP A 542 -8.35 -24.52 2.12
CA ASP A 542 -8.79 -23.88 3.38
C ASP A 542 -9.61 -22.60 3.16
N GLY A 543 -10.22 -22.45 1.98
CA GLY A 543 -11.04 -21.29 1.62
C GLY A 543 -10.20 -20.07 1.25
N GLY A 544 -9.07 -20.30 0.57
CA GLY A 544 -8.19 -19.27 0.03
C GLY A 544 -7.23 -18.63 1.04
N ALA A 545 -7.05 -19.21 2.23
CA ALA A 545 -6.17 -18.67 3.26
C ALA A 545 -4.71 -19.03 2.98
N ASN A 546 -4.44 -20.25 2.52
CA ASN A 546 -3.13 -20.69 2.01
C ASN A 546 -3.26 -21.20 0.58
N TRP A 547 -2.22 -20.98 -0.22
CA TRP A 547 -2.16 -21.32 -1.64
C TRP A 547 -0.92 -22.15 -1.98
N PHE A 548 -1.11 -23.12 -2.87
CA PHE A 548 -0.12 -24.12 -3.23
C PHE A 548 -0.03 -24.24 -4.76
N ASN A 549 1.18 -24.14 -5.30
CA ASN A 549 1.46 -24.50 -6.69
C ASN A 549 1.29 -26.04 -6.84
N PRO A 550 0.44 -26.54 -7.76
CA PRO A 550 0.44 -27.97 -8.10
C PRO A 550 1.70 -28.33 -8.91
N SER A 551 1.99 -29.62 -9.08
CA SER A 551 3.20 -30.08 -9.78
C SER A 551 3.23 -29.78 -11.28
N GLY A 552 2.12 -29.33 -11.88
CA GLY A 552 1.95 -29.22 -13.32
C GLY A 552 1.11 -28.02 -13.78
N GLU A 553 1.31 -27.69 -15.05
CA GLU A 553 0.55 -26.71 -15.83
C GLU A 553 0.59 -27.17 -17.31
N PRO A 554 -0.27 -26.67 -18.21
CA PRO A 554 -0.15 -26.94 -19.65
C PRO A 554 1.23 -26.56 -20.18
N SER A 555 1.94 -27.53 -20.77
CA SER A 555 3.36 -27.39 -21.12
C SER A 555 3.59 -26.22 -22.08
N GLY A 556 4.43 -25.27 -21.67
CA GLY A 556 4.76 -24.07 -22.44
C GLY A 556 3.82 -22.88 -22.26
N THR A 557 2.76 -22.97 -21.43
CA THR A 557 1.84 -21.83 -21.24
C THR A 557 2.52 -20.64 -20.55
N LYS A 558 2.18 -19.44 -21.01
CA LYS A 558 2.41 -18.15 -20.35
C LYS A 558 1.45 -17.96 -19.16
N GLY A 559 0.29 -18.62 -19.19
CA GLY A 559 -0.74 -18.54 -18.17
C GLY A 559 -1.95 -17.71 -18.61
N GLY A 560 -2.51 -16.99 -17.65
CA GLY A 560 -3.73 -16.20 -17.84
C GLY A 560 -4.96 -17.05 -18.16
N GLY A 561 -5.99 -16.40 -18.70
CA GLY A 561 -7.25 -17.05 -19.06
C GLY A 561 -8.12 -17.39 -17.84
N LEU A 562 -8.96 -18.40 -18.00
CA LEU A 562 -10.13 -18.67 -17.14
C LEU A 562 -10.06 -20.07 -16.50
N ILE A 563 -10.43 -20.19 -15.23
CA ILE A 563 -10.45 -21.46 -14.49
C ILE A 563 -11.88 -21.79 -14.04
N ALA A 564 -12.29 -23.03 -14.24
CA ALA A 564 -13.53 -23.58 -13.74
C ALA A 564 -13.24 -24.78 -12.82
N VAL A 565 -13.85 -24.78 -11.64
CA VAL A 565 -13.70 -25.83 -10.62
C VAL A 565 -14.99 -26.66 -10.54
N GLY A 566 -14.89 -27.96 -10.80
CA GLY A 566 -16.02 -28.88 -10.73
C GLY A 566 -16.66 -28.92 -9.34
N ALA A 567 -17.97 -29.14 -9.27
CA ALA A 567 -18.78 -28.99 -8.05
C ALA A 567 -18.21 -29.68 -6.78
N ASP A 568 -17.55 -30.84 -6.91
CA ASP A 568 -16.94 -31.61 -5.80
C ASP A 568 -15.41 -31.54 -5.73
N ALA A 569 -14.78 -30.61 -6.47
CA ALA A 569 -13.33 -30.50 -6.73
C ALA A 569 -12.68 -31.66 -7.50
N GLY A 570 -13.44 -32.67 -7.95
CA GLY A 570 -12.91 -33.83 -8.67
C GLY A 570 -12.38 -33.56 -10.09
N SER A 571 -12.54 -32.34 -10.60
CA SER A 571 -12.02 -31.92 -11.90
C SER A 571 -11.81 -30.41 -11.98
N LEU A 572 -10.77 -29.99 -12.70
CA LEU A 572 -10.51 -28.60 -13.09
C LEU A 572 -10.58 -28.48 -14.62
N VAL A 573 -11.05 -27.34 -15.13
CA VAL A 573 -10.95 -26.97 -16.56
C VAL A 573 -10.35 -25.57 -16.67
N TRP A 574 -9.25 -25.44 -17.41
CA TRP A 574 -8.53 -24.18 -17.63
C TRP A 574 -8.54 -23.85 -19.12
N SER A 575 -9.20 -22.74 -19.48
CA SER A 575 -9.08 -22.11 -20.79
C SER A 575 -7.89 -21.16 -20.74
N THR A 576 -6.72 -21.56 -21.26
CA THR A 576 -5.52 -20.70 -21.22
C THR A 576 -5.61 -19.59 -22.27
N SER A 577 -4.85 -18.52 -22.07
CA SER A 577 -4.80 -17.40 -23.01
C SER A 577 -4.13 -17.73 -24.35
N ASP A 578 -3.44 -18.88 -24.46
CA ASP A 578 -2.38 -19.08 -25.45
C ASP A 578 -2.29 -20.48 -26.11
N LEU A 579 -2.75 -21.55 -25.45
CA LEU A 579 -2.54 -22.93 -25.91
C LEU A 579 -3.83 -23.70 -26.18
N GLY A 580 -4.91 -23.43 -25.44
CA GLY A 580 -6.17 -24.17 -25.57
C GLY A 580 -6.96 -24.28 -24.28
N VAL A 581 -8.00 -25.10 -24.31
CA VAL A 581 -8.69 -25.57 -23.08
C VAL A 581 -8.07 -26.89 -22.65
N PHE A 582 -7.77 -27.02 -21.37
CA PHE A 582 -7.20 -28.22 -20.75
C PHE A 582 -8.02 -28.60 -19.53
N HIS A 583 -7.99 -29.87 -19.16
CA HIS A 583 -8.59 -30.37 -17.93
C HIS A 583 -7.57 -31.11 -17.06
N SER A 584 -7.86 -31.20 -15.76
CA SER A 584 -7.09 -31.96 -14.77
C SER A 584 -8.02 -32.74 -13.84
N LYS A 585 -7.67 -34.00 -13.55
CA LYS A 585 -8.39 -34.90 -12.64
C LYS A 585 -7.67 -35.14 -11.31
N ASN A 586 -6.60 -34.38 -11.04
CA ASN A 586 -5.72 -34.56 -9.89
C ASN A 586 -5.25 -33.21 -9.32
N SER A 587 -6.18 -32.28 -9.12
CA SER A 587 -5.94 -30.94 -8.56
C SER A 587 -4.83 -30.15 -9.27
N GLY A 588 -4.76 -30.24 -10.60
CA GLY A 588 -3.79 -29.50 -11.41
C GLY A 588 -2.41 -30.14 -11.51
N ASN A 589 -2.15 -31.28 -10.88
CA ASN A 589 -0.82 -31.92 -10.90
C ASN A 589 -0.42 -32.44 -12.29
N SER A 590 -1.40 -32.76 -13.15
CA SER A 590 -1.20 -33.00 -14.59
C SER A 590 -2.40 -32.49 -15.40
N TRP A 591 -2.13 -32.09 -16.65
CA TRP A 591 -3.12 -31.51 -17.57
C TRP A 591 -3.20 -32.29 -18.88
N THR A 592 -4.41 -32.41 -19.42
CA THR A 592 -4.68 -33.03 -20.72
C THR A 592 -5.52 -32.07 -21.57
N PRO A 593 -5.25 -31.90 -22.88
CA PRO A 593 -6.08 -31.06 -23.74
C PRO A 593 -7.54 -31.51 -23.73
N SER A 594 -8.46 -30.55 -23.63
CA SER A 594 -9.89 -30.77 -23.79
C SER A 594 -10.23 -30.73 -25.29
N THR A 595 -11.07 -31.65 -25.76
CA THR A 595 -11.45 -31.72 -27.18
C THR A 595 -12.74 -30.95 -27.45
N GLY A 596 -12.87 -30.38 -28.65
CA GLY A 596 -14.07 -29.66 -29.11
C GLY A 596 -14.05 -28.14 -28.92
N LEU A 597 -13.03 -27.57 -28.26
CA LEU A 597 -12.86 -26.13 -28.02
C LEU A 597 -11.51 -25.60 -28.56
N THR A 598 -11.42 -24.28 -28.69
CA THR A 598 -10.19 -23.52 -28.97
C THR A 598 -9.75 -22.73 -27.73
N ALA A 599 -8.53 -22.19 -27.74
CA ALA A 599 -8.08 -21.24 -26.71
C ALA A 599 -9.03 -20.02 -26.60
N GLY A 600 -9.10 -19.41 -25.41
CA GLY A 600 -9.92 -18.22 -25.17
C GLY A 600 -11.44 -18.44 -25.20
N ALA A 601 -11.92 -19.69 -25.06
CA ALA A 601 -13.34 -19.93 -24.77
C ALA A 601 -13.68 -19.53 -23.33
N GLU A 602 -14.84 -18.89 -23.13
CA GLU A 602 -15.43 -18.67 -21.79
C GLU A 602 -15.80 -20.05 -21.22
N VAL A 603 -15.47 -20.34 -19.96
CA VAL A 603 -15.69 -21.66 -19.34
C VAL A 603 -16.26 -21.54 -17.92
N ALA A 604 -17.19 -22.43 -17.57
CA ALA A 604 -17.70 -22.54 -16.20
C ALA A 604 -18.08 -23.99 -15.86
N ALA A 605 -17.99 -24.34 -14.57
CA ALA A 605 -18.52 -25.60 -14.05
C ALA A 605 -20.02 -25.51 -13.75
N ASP A 606 -20.72 -26.64 -13.85
CA ASP A 606 -22.02 -26.79 -13.21
C ASP A 606 -21.86 -26.82 -11.68
N ARG A 607 -22.77 -26.16 -10.95
CA ARG A 607 -22.69 -25.98 -9.49
C ARG A 607 -23.37 -27.11 -8.70
N VAL A 608 -23.92 -28.11 -9.38
CA VAL A 608 -24.53 -29.31 -8.76
C VAL A 608 -23.90 -30.59 -9.31
N ASN A 609 -23.75 -30.70 -10.63
CA ASN A 609 -23.26 -31.91 -11.27
C ASN A 609 -21.75 -31.85 -11.53
N ARG A 610 -20.98 -32.51 -10.67
CA ARG A 610 -19.52 -32.73 -10.78
C ARG A 610 -18.97 -33.17 -12.14
N GLY A 611 -19.79 -33.81 -12.98
CA GLY A 611 -19.41 -34.23 -14.33
C GLY A 611 -19.63 -33.16 -15.41
N LYS A 612 -20.38 -32.10 -15.13
CA LYS A 612 -20.78 -31.09 -16.11
C LYS A 612 -19.90 -29.86 -16.09
N PHE A 613 -19.40 -29.51 -17.28
CA PHE A 613 -18.76 -28.23 -17.57
C PHE A 613 -19.36 -27.66 -18.84
N TYR A 614 -19.30 -26.34 -18.94
CA TYR A 614 -19.90 -25.56 -20.02
C TYR A 614 -18.84 -24.65 -20.64
N ALA A 615 -19.03 -24.32 -21.92
CA ALA A 615 -18.20 -23.32 -22.59
C ALA A 615 -18.99 -22.50 -23.61
N ALA A 616 -18.57 -21.25 -23.82
CA ALA A 616 -19.12 -20.37 -24.85
C ALA A 616 -18.00 -19.77 -25.70
N SER A 617 -18.18 -19.78 -27.02
CA SER A 617 -17.24 -19.14 -27.96
C SER A 617 -17.90 -18.92 -29.33
N ALA A 618 -17.64 -17.77 -29.95
CA ALA A 618 -18.07 -17.43 -31.32
C ALA A 618 -19.56 -17.76 -31.63
N GLY A 619 -20.47 -17.38 -30.73
CA GLY A 619 -21.92 -17.55 -30.91
C GLY A 619 -22.43 -18.98 -30.67
N LYS A 620 -21.58 -19.89 -30.20
CA LYS A 620 -21.91 -21.28 -29.88
C LYS A 620 -21.75 -21.57 -28.40
N PHE A 621 -22.61 -22.44 -27.88
CA PHE A 621 -22.52 -23.00 -26.54
C PHE A 621 -22.19 -24.48 -26.59
N PHE A 622 -21.37 -24.95 -25.65
CA PHE A 622 -20.84 -26.31 -25.60
C PHE A 622 -21.05 -26.90 -24.21
N VAL A 623 -21.27 -28.21 -24.16
CA VAL A 623 -21.39 -28.97 -22.91
C VAL A 623 -20.42 -30.14 -22.89
N SER A 624 -19.84 -30.38 -21.72
CA SER A 624 -19.11 -31.58 -21.35
C SER A 624 -19.86 -32.33 -20.25
N THR A 625 -19.83 -33.65 -20.27
CA THR A 625 -20.43 -34.53 -19.25
C THR A 625 -19.43 -35.54 -18.65
N ASP A 626 -18.15 -35.45 -19.06
CA ASP A 626 -17.03 -36.27 -18.56
C ASP A 626 -16.08 -35.45 -17.66
N GLY A 627 -16.52 -34.29 -17.20
CA GLY A 627 -15.75 -33.34 -16.40
C GLY A 627 -14.71 -32.58 -17.22
N GLY A 628 -15.02 -32.20 -18.46
CA GLY A 628 -14.21 -31.31 -19.28
C GLY A 628 -13.17 -31.97 -20.19
N ALA A 629 -13.22 -33.28 -20.41
CA ALA A 629 -12.32 -33.97 -21.35
C ALA A 629 -12.81 -33.85 -22.80
N THR A 630 -14.12 -34.00 -23.02
CA THR A 630 -14.77 -33.74 -24.31
C THR A 630 -15.87 -32.69 -24.15
N PHE A 631 -15.92 -31.73 -25.08
CA PHE A 631 -16.97 -30.73 -25.20
C PHE A 631 -17.68 -30.90 -26.54
N THR A 632 -19.01 -30.97 -26.51
CA THR A 632 -19.85 -31.08 -27.71
C THR A 632 -20.65 -29.80 -27.90
N PRO A 633 -20.70 -29.21 -29.12
CA PRO A 633 -21.57 -28.07 -29.38
C PRO A 633 -23.04 -28.48 -29.23
N THR A 634 -23.81 -27.60 -28.60
CA THR A 634 -25.25 -27.75 -28.37
C THR A 634 -26.07 -27.30 -29.58
N ALA A 635 -27.40 -27.42 -29.49
CA ALA A 635 -28.33 -26.86 -30.48
C ALA A 635 -28.61 -25.35 -30.28
N ALA A 636 -27.98 -24.71 -29.30
CA ALA A 636 -28.17 -23.28 -29.02
C ALA A 636 -27.73 -22.39 -30.19
N SER A 637 -28.50 -21.33 -30.44
CA SER A 637 -28.24 -20.35 -31.49
C SER A 637 -28.78 -18.98 -31.09
N GLY A 638 -28.38 -17.92 -31.79
CA GLY A 638 -28.77 -16.53 -31.44
C GLY A 638 -28.04 -15.94 -30.23
N LEU A 639 -26.94 -16.57 -29.80
CA LEU A 639 -26.01 -16.03 -28.81
C LEU A 639 -25.02 -15.04 -29.47
N PRO A 640 -24.40 -14.11 -28.73
CA PRO A 640 -23.42 -13.19 -29.30
C PRO A 640 -22.17 -13.90 -29.84
N ALA A 641 -21.72 -13.51 -31.03
CA ALA A 641 -20.50 -14.01 -31.66
C ALA A 641 -19.29 -13.07 -31.50
N GLU A 642 -19.54 -11.84 -31.04
CA GLU A 642 -18.56 -10.76 -30.87
C GLU A 642 -18.84 -9.99 -29.57
N GLY A 643 -17.82 -9.31 -29.05
CA GLY A 643 -17.88 -8.59 -27.78
C GLY A 643 -17.43 -9.45 -26.59
N VAL A 644 -17.56 -8.89 -25.39
CA VAL A 644 -17.30 -9.63 -24.13
C VAL A 644 -18.47 -10.57 -23.88
N LEU A 645 -18.18 -11.78 -23.40
CA LEU A 645 -19.17 -12.74 -22.91
C LEU A 645 -18.90 -12.99 -21.43
N ASN A 646 -19.95 -13.21 -20.66
CA ASN A 646 -19.85 -13.68 -19.28
C ASN A 646 -21.01 -14.62 -18.99
N PHE A 647 -20.75 -15.84 -18.50
CA PHE A 647 -21.84 -16.73 -18.10
C PHE A 647 -21.54 -17.50 -16.82
N LYS A 648 -22.58 -17.79 -16.04
CA LYS A 648 -22.48 -18.56 -14.79
C LYS A 648 -23.65 -19.56 -14.69
N ALA A 649 -23.36 -20.75 -14.18
CA ALA A 649 -24.39 -21.74 -13.81
C ALA A 649 -24.88 -21.46 -12.37
N MET A 650 -26.18 -21.60 -12.13
CA MET A 650 -26.81 -21.29 -10.84
C MET A 650 -26.44 -22.35 -9.79
N PRO A 651 -25.99 -21.95 -8.58
CA PRO A 651 -25.95 -22.83 -7.42
C PRO A 651 -27.32 -23.46 -7.15
N VAL A 652 -27.32 -24.66 -6.56
CA VAL A 652 -28.50 -25.50 -6.26
C VAL A 652 -29.41 -25.88 -7.44
N ARG A 653 -29.09 -25.55 -8.71
CA ARG A 653 -29.86 -25.95 -9.90
C ARG A 653 -28.95 -26.44 -11.03
N GLU A 654 -28.90 -27.76 -11.24
CA GLU A 654 -28.16 -28.36 -12.37
C GLU A 654 -28.72 -27.84 -13.71
N GLY A 655 -27.84 -27.37 -14.60
CA GLY A 655 -28.21 -26.95 -15.96
C GLY A 655 -29.01 -25.65 -16.08
N ASP A 656 -29.17 -24.88 -14.99
CA ASP A 656 -29.73 -23.52 -14.98
C ASP A 656 -28.57 -22.53 -15.20
N ILE A 657 -28.54 -21.86 -16.36
CA ILE A 657 -27.37 -21.10 -16.86
C ILE A 657 -27.81 -19.72 -17.34
N TRP A 658 -27.11 -18.69 -16.87
CA TRP A 658 -27.30 -17.30 -17.27
C TRP A 658 -26.10 -16.80 -18.04
N LEU A 659 -26.33 -16.23 -19.23
CA LEU A 659 -25.30 -15.69 -20.12
C LEU A 659 -25.60 -14.21 -20.40
N ALA A 660 -24.66 -13.35 -20.04
CA ALA A 660 -24.60 -11.94 -20.41
C ALA A 660 -23.54 -11.72 -21.51
N GLY A 661 -23.59 -10.55 -22.15
CA GLY A 661 -22.55 -10.10 -23.07
C GLY A 661 -23.04 -9.81 -24.48
N GLY A 662 -22.07 -9.48 -25.33
CA GLY A 662 -22.26 -9.04 -26.71
C GLY A 662 -21.68 -7.66 -27.00
N THR A 663 -22.25 -6.97 -28.00
CA THR A 663 -21.83 -5.61 -28.36
C THR A 663 -22.97 -4.81 -29.00
N SER A 664 -22.96 -3.48 -28.80
CA SER A 664 -23.91 -2.54 -29.41
C SER A 664 -23.89 -2.50 -30.94
N LYS A 665 -22.88 -3.12 -31.57
CA LYS A 665 -22.78 -3.29 -33.03
C LYS A 665 -23.52 -4.52 -33.56
N SER A 666 -23.94 -5.45 -32.70
CA SER A 666 -24.60 -6.69 -33.10
C SER A 666 -25.58 -7.22 -32.03
N THR A 667 -25.39 -8.44 -31.55
CA THR A 667 -26.26 -9.11 -30.57
C THR A 667 -25.79 -8.78 -29.16
N TYR A 668 -26.69 -8.34 -28.27
CA TYR A 668 -26.37 -7.91 -26.89
C TYR A 668 -27.57 -8.18 -25.95
N GLY A 669 -27.33 -8.46 -24.67
CA GLY A 669 -28.38 -8.61 -23.66
C GLY A 669 -28.07 -9.71 -22.63
N LEU A 670 -29.14 -10.33 -22.11
CA LEU A 670 -29.08 -11.44 -21.16
C LEU A 670 -29.92 -12.62 -21.69
N TRP A 671 -29.39 -13.84 -21.54
CA TRP A 671 -30.02 -15.10 -21.93
C TRP A 671 -30.08 -16.07 -20.75
N HIS A 672 -31.12 -16.91 -20.74
CA HIS A 672 -31.31 -17.97 -19.75
C HIS A 672 -31.52 -19.34 -20.42
N SER A 673 -30.93 -20.38 -19.85
CA SER A 673 -31.14 -21.79 -20.17
C SER A 673 -31.50 -22.55 -18.89
N THR A 674 -32.37 -23.55 -19.00
CA THR A 674 -32.68 -24.51 -17.92
C THR A 674 -32.50 -25.96 -18.37
N ASP A 675 -31.69 -26.18 -19.41
CA ASP A 675 -31.53 -27.47 -20.10
C ASP A 675 -30.05 -27.82 -20.34
N SER A 676 -29.16 -27.35 -19.45
CA SER A 676 -27.70 -27.47 -19.59
C SER A 676 -27.16 -26.83 -20.89
N GLY A 677 -27.82 -25.76 -21.36
CA GLY A 677 -27.42 -24.99 -22.53
C GLY A 677 -27.81 -25.62 -23.87
N ALA A 678 -28.71 -26.62 -23.89
CA ALA A 678 -29.24 -27.18 -25.13
C ALA A 678 -30.06 -26.15 -25.92
N SER A 679 -30.74 -25.22 -25.22
CA SER A 679 -31.37 -24.03 -25.76
C SER A 679 -31.22 -22.82 -24.81
N PHE A 680 -31.38 -21.61 -25.34
CA PHE A 680 -31.35 -20.37 -24.57
C PHE A 680 -32.48 -19.43 -25.01
N VAL A 681 -33.09 -18.74 -24.05
CA VAL A 681 -34.09 -17.69 -24.27
C VAL A 681 -33.48 -16.34 -23.94
N LYS A 682 -33.48 -15.39 -24.88
CA LYS A 682 -33.11 -13.99 -24.60
C LYS A 682 -34.22 -13.34 -23.77
N LEU A 683 -33.85 -12.68 -22.68
CA LEU A 683 -34.80 -11.89 -21.89
C LEU A 683 -35.19 -10.62 -22.68
N PRO A 684 -36.50 -10.39 -22.94
CA PRO A 684 -36.95 -9.27 -23.78
C PRO A 684 -36.94 -7.92 -23.04
N ASN A 685 -36.89 -7.94 -21.71
CA ASN A 685 -36.78 -6.77 -20.84
C ASN A 685 -35.32 -6.32 -20.58
N VAL A 686 -34.32 -7.08 -21.05
CA VAL A 686 -32.89 -6.71 -20.93
C VAL A 686 -32.31 -6.37 -22.31
N GLN A 687 -31.92 -5.11 -22.48
CA GLN A 687 -31.47 -4.56 -23.76
C GLN A 687 -30.00 -4.90 -23.99
N GLU A 688 -29.17 -4.57 -23.00
CA GLU A 688 -27.72 -4.84 -22.94
C GLU A 688 -27.43 -5.42 -21.55
N ALA A 689 -26.50 -6.38 -21.43
CA ALA A 689 -25.95 -6.80 -20.15
C ALA A 689 -24.54 -7.35 -20.37
N ASP A 690 -23.66 -7.17 -19.38
CA ASP A 690 -22.22 -7.43 -19.56
C ASP A 690 -21.69 -8.50 -18.61
N VAL A 691 -22.14 -8.48 -17.35
CA VAL A 691 -21.80 -9.48 -16.33
C VAL A 691 -23.04 -9.91 -15.57
N VAL A 692 -23.07 -11.19 -15.15
CA VAL A 692 -24.16 -11.76 -14.35
C VAL A 692 -23.61 -12.54 -13.14
N GLY A 693 -24.25 -12.36 -12.00
CA GLY A 693 -23.88 -12.98 -10.73
C GLY A 693 -25.09 -13.28 -9.86
N PHE A 694 -24.90 -14.10 -8.83
CA PHE A 694 -25.99 -14.64 -8.02
C PHE A 694 -25.73 -14.40 -6.54
N GLY A 695 -26.78 -14.10 -5.77
CA GLY A 695 -26.72 -14.01 -4.31
C GLY A 695 -27.89 -14.72 -3.63
N LYS A 696 -27.91 -14.70 -2.31
CA LYS A 696 -28.94 -15.34 -1.49
C LYS A 696 -30.35 -15.00 -1.98
N ALA A 697 -31.24 -15.99 -1.97
CA ALA A 697 -32.64 -15.81 -2.34
C ALA A 697 -33.33 -14.75 -1.46
N ALA A 698 -34.24 -13.97 -2.04
CA ALA A 698 -35.12 -13.08 -1.29
C ALA A 698 -36.01 -13.88 -0.32
N PRO A 699 -36.41 -13.31 0.84
CA PRO A 699 -37.28 -14.00 1.79
C PRO A 699 -38.55 -14.58 1.15
N GLY A 700 -38.73 -15.90 1.25
CA GLY A 700 -39.86 -16.60 0.64
C GLY A 700 -39.70 -16.99 -0.84
N ARG A 701 -38.51 -16.82 -1.44
CA ARG A 701 -38.19 -17.31 -2.80
C ARG A 701 -37.39 -18.61 -2.78
N ASP A 702 -37.55 -19.41 -3.83
CA ASP A 702 -36.88 -20.71 -4.07
C ASP A 702 -35.57 -20.59 -4.87
N THR A 703 -35.17 -19.38 -5.22
CA THR A 703 -34.16 -19.09 -6.24
C THR A 703 -33.31 -17.90 -5.84
N MET A 704 -32.01 -17.98 -6.14
CA MET A 704 -31.04 -16.93 -5.86
C MET A 704 -31.40 -15.61 -6.56
N ALA A 705 -31.09 -14.50 -5.91
CA ALA A 705 -31.24 -13.17 -6.50
C ALA A 705 -30.21 -13.01 -7.63
N LEU A 706 -30.67 -12.57 -8.81
CA LEU A 706 -29.80 -12.24 -9.94
C LEU A 706 -29.27 -10.82 -9.78
N TYR A 707 -28.00 -10.59 -10.11
CA TYR A 707 -27.38 -9.28 -10.17
C TYR A 707 -26.68 -9.10 -11.52
N VAL A 708 -26.85 -7.94 -12.15
CA VAL A 708 -26.24 -7.62 -13.47
C VAL A 708 -25.76 -6.17 -13.54
N SER A 709 -24.69 -5.93 -14.32
CA SER A 709 -24.45 -4.62 -14.94
C SER A 709 -25.07 -4.62 -16.34
N ALA A 710 -26.02 -3.72 -16.58
CA ALA A 710 -26.95 -3.82 -17.70
C ALA A 710 -27.55 -2.48 -18.15
N LYS A 711 -28.24 -2.52 -19.30
CA LYS A 711 -29.18 -1.49 -19.77
C LYS A 711 -30.59 -2.08 -19.81
N ILE A 712 -31.47 -1.50 -18.99
CA ILE A 712 -32.86 -1.93 -18.80
C ILE A 712 -33.73 -0.67 -18.88
N ASP A 713 -34.83 -0.75 -19.64
CA ASP A 713 -35.74 0.39 -19.92
C ASP A 713 -35.02 1.68 -20.37
N GLY A 714 -33.88 1.52 -21.07
CA GLY A 714 -33.03 2.61 -21.59
C GLY A 714 -31.94 3.08 -20.63
N VAL A 715 -31.99 2.71 -19.35
CA VAL A 715 -31.09 3.20 -18.30
C VAL A 715 -29.94 2.21 -18.06
N ARG A 716 -28.70 2.68 -18.19
CA ARG A 716 -27.50 1.93 -17.80
C ARG A 716 -27.34 1.95 -16.27
N GLY A 717 -27.00 0.82 -15.67
CA GLY A 717 -26.82 0.73 -14.22
C GLY A 717 -26.63 -0.71 -13.71
N ILE A 718 -26.66 -0.86 -12.39
CA ILE A 718 -26.61 -2.14 -11.70
C ILE A 718 -28.02 -2.51 -11.25
N TYR A 719 -28.43 -3.74 -11.53
CA TYR A 719 -29.80 -4.21 -11.30
C TYR A 719 -29.86 -5.52 -10.51
N ARG A 720 -30.91 -5.69 -9.71
CA ARG A 720 -31.26 -6.96 -9.03
C ARG A 720 -32.59 -7.51 -9.58
N SER A 721 -32.73 -8.84 -9.65
CA SER A 721 -34.02 -9.51 -9.84
C SER A 721 -34.22 -10.64 -8.82
N ASP A 722 -35.40 -10.66 -8.20
CA ASP A 722 -35.81 -11.65 -7.19
C ASP A 722 -36.88 -12.63 -7.72
N ASP A 723 -37.06 -12.67 -9.05
CA ASP A 723 -38.15 -13.39 -9.73
C ASP A 723 -37.74 -14.03 -11.08
N LYS A 724 -36.47 -14.46 -11.19
CA LYS A 724 -35.88 -15.09 -12.39
C LYS A 724 -35.86 -14.16 -13.62
N GLY A 725 -35.55 -12.88 -13.39
CA GLY A 725 -35.42 -11.88 -14.44
C GLY A 725 -36.75 -11.43 -15.06
N SER A 726 -37.89 -11.78 -14.43
CA SER A 726 -39.22 -11.37 -14.90
C SER A 726 -39.43 -9.87 -14.69
N SER A 727 -38.93 -9.35 -13.56
CA SER A 727 -38.80 -7.92 -13.25
C SER A 727 -37.43 -7.62 -12.65
N TRP A 728 -37.05 -6.33 -12.68
CA TRP A 728 -35.75 -5.83 -12.23
C TRP A 728 -35.94 -4.57 -11.39
N VAL A 729 -35.09 -4.38 -10.38
CA VAL A 729 -34.93 -3.12 -9.64
C VAL A 729 -33.54 -2.54 -9.91
N ARG A 730 -33.43 -1.22 -10.13
CA ARG A 730 -32.14 -0.54 -10.18
C ARG A 730 -31.61 -0.38 -8.75
N ILE A 731 -30.40 -0.86 -8.48
CA ILE A 731 -29.77 -0.85 -7.15
C ILE A 731 -28.57 0.09 -7.05
N ASN A 732 -28.23 0.79 -8.14
CA ASN A 732 -27.38 1.97 -8.12
C ASN A 732 -28.20 3.24 -8.47
N ASP A 733 -27.58 4.40 -8.34
CA ASP A 733 -28.14 5.69 -8.74
C ASP A 733 -27.13 6.47 -9.59
N ASP A 734 -27.42 7.73 -9.90
CA ASP A 734 -26.61 8.55 -10.81
C ASP A 734 -25.40 9.24 -10.15
N ALA A 735 -25.27 9.17 -8.82
CA ALA A 735 -24.03 9.47 -8.10
C ALA A 735 -23.08 8.27 -8.01
N HIS A 736 -23.55 7.08 -8.36
CA HIS A 736 -22.90 5.78 -8.12
C HIS A 736 -22.87 4.92 -9.40
N GLN A 737 -22.12 5.35 -10.42
CA GLN A 737 -22.03 4.68 -11.73
C GLN A 737 -20.67 4.01 -12.02
N TYR A 738 -19.56 4.56 -11.51
CA TYR A 738 -18.22 3.93 -11.47
C TYR A 738 -17.59 3.56 -12.83
N GLY A 739 -17.94 4.25 -13.92
CA GLY A 739 -17.33 4.07 -15.24
C GLY A 739 -17.62 2.69 -15.85
N VAL A 740 -16.57 1.86 -15.98
CA VAL A 740 -16.66 0.51 -16.56
C VAL A 740 -16.85 -0.54 -15.47
N THR A 741 -17.95 -1.29 -15.57
CA THR A 741 -18.42 -2.26 -14.57
C THR A 741 -18.72 -3.64 -15.18
N ASN A 742 -17.87 -4.09 -16.12
CA ASN A 742 -18.03 -5.33 -16.89
C ASN A 742 -17.00 -6.44 -16.61
N SER A 743 -16.16 -6.31 -15.57
CA SER A 743 -15.18 -7.36 -15.24
C SER A 743 -15.78 -8.47 -14.38
N ALA A 744 -16.37 -8.11 -13.23
CA ALA A 744 -16.89 -9.09 -12.27
C ALA A 744 -18.12 -8.59 -11.51
N ILE A 745 -19.08 -9.49 -11.28
CA ILE A 745 -20.18 -9.26 -10.33
C ILE A 745 -20.56 -10.59 -9.65
N THR A 746 -20.86 -10.53 -8.36
CA THR A 746 -21.45 -11.66 -7.62
C THR A 746 -22.31 -11.13 -6.49
N GLY A 747 -23.45 -11.78 -6.23
CA GLY A 747 -24.14 -11.57 -4.96
C GLY A 747 -23.41 -12.30 -3.83
N ASP A 748 -23.87 -12.10 -2.60
CA ASP A 748 -23.41 -12.89 -1.45
C ASP A 748 -24.41 -14.05 -1.20
N PRO A 749 -24.01 -15.34 -1.25
CA PRO A 749 -24.91 -16.46 -0.98
C PRO A 749 -25.32 -16.55 0.51
N LYS A 750 -24.61 -15.86 1.41
CA LYS A 750 -24.86 -15.83 2.86
C LYS A 750 -25.77 -14.65 3.24
N LEU A 751 -25.78 -13.56 2.47
CA LEU A 751 -26.51 -12.31 2.78
C LEU A 751 -27.41 -11.82 1.63
N TYR A 752 -28.71 -11.68 1.88
CA TYR A 752 -29.67 -11.14 0.91
C TYR A 752 -29.48 -9.62 0.71
N GLY A 753 -29.75 -9.15 -0.50
CA GLY A 753 -29.56 -7.77 -0.93
C GLY A 753 -28.10 -7.41 -1.25
N ARG A 754 -27.10 -8.13 -0.72
CA ARG A 754 -25.69 -7.81 -0.97
C ARG A 754 -25.23 -8.21 -2.37
N VAL A 755 -24.57 -7.27 -3.03
CA VAL A 755 -23.78 -7.48 -4.25
C VAL A 755 -22.34 -7.01 -4.03
N TYR A 756 -21.38 -7.73 -4.62
CA TYR A 756 -20.00 -7.32 -4.83
C TYR A 756 -19.79 -7.03 -6.31
N LEU A 757 -19.17 -5.89 -6.62
CA LEU A 757 -19.00 -5.37 -7.99
C LEU A 757 -17.53 -5.04 -8.24
N GLY A 758 -16.99 -5.56 -9.34
CA GLY A 758 -15.67 -5.20 -9.86
C GLY A 758 -15.76 -3.93 -10.72
N THR A 759 -14.76 -3.07 -10.57
CA THR A 759 -14.59 -1.87 -11.40
C THR A 759 -13.19 -1.84 -12.01
N ASN A 760 -13.00 -1.01 -13.03
CA ASN A 760 -11.68 -0.67 -13.54
C ASN A 760 -11.25 0.70 -13.00
N GLY A 761 -10.48 0.73 -11.91
CA GLY A 761 -9.96 1.97 -11.31
C GLY A 761 -10.64 2.45 -10.02
N ARG A 762 -11.72 1.81 -9.57
CA ARG A 762 -12.39 2.16 -8.30
C ARG A 762 -12.45 1.01 -7.30
N GLY A 763 -11.54 0.04 -7.45
CA GLY A 763 -11.44 -1.13 -6.58
C GLY A 763 -12.68 -2.01 -6.61
N ILE A 764 -12.87 -2.77 -5.54
CA ILE A 764 -14.05 -3.62 -5.34
C ILE A 764 -15.08 -2.81 -4.57
N LEU A 765 -16.32 -2.78 -5.06
CA LEU A 765 -17.45 -2.18 -4.38
C LEU A 765 -18.35 -3.27 -3.78
N TYR A 766 -19.05 -2.93 -2.70
CA TYR A 766 -20.22 -3.68 -2.27
C TYR A 766 -21.41 -2.75 -2.05
N GLY A 767 -22.59 -3.24 -2.42
CA GLY A 767 -23.88 -2.57 -2.23
C GLY A 767 -24.78 -3.42 -1.33
N ASP A 768 -25.29 -2.82 -0.27
CA ASP A 768 -26.32 -3.41 0.61
C ASP A 768 -27.65 -2.67 0.46
N SER A 769 -28.77 -3.40 0.41
CA SER A 769 -30.12 -2.81 0.45
C SER A 769 -30.36 -2.10 1.78
N ALA A 770 -31.17 -1.03 1.79
CA ALA A 770 -31.57 -0.35 3.03
C ALA A 770 -32.29 -1.27 4.05
N GLY A 771 -32.81 -2.43 3.62
CA GLY A 771 -33.37 -3.48 4.50
C GLY A 771 -32.38 -4.55 4.95
N THR A 772 -31.14 -4.57 4.45
CA THR A 772 -30.14 -5.59 4.77
C THR A 772 -29.56 -5.34 6.17
N THR A 773 -30.06 -6.07 7.17
CA THR A 773 -29.36 -6.20 8.45
C THR A 773 -28.04 -6.93 8.21
N THR A 774 -26.92 -6.21 8.30
CA THR A 774 -25.59 -6.80 8.26
C THR A 774 -25.50 -7.88 9.35
N PRO A 775 -25.11 -9.13 9.01
CA PRO A 775 -24.62 -10.07 10.00
C PRO A 775 -23.46 -9.41 10.74
N PRO A 776 -23.25 -9.69 12.04
CA PRO A 776 -21.99 -9.31 12.68
C PRO A 776 -20.84 -9.87 11.83
N PRO A 777 -19.75 -9.11 11.61
CA PRO A 777 -18.63 -9.59 10.81
C PRO A 777 -18.13 -10.92 11.37
N VAL A 778 -17.71 -11.84 10.49
CA VAL A 778 -17.22 -13.16 10.90
C VAL A 778 -16.02 -12.95 11.80
N GLN A 779 -16.24 -13.07 13.11
CA GLN A 779 -15.21 -12.76 14.08
C GLN A 779 -14.18 -13.90 14.03
N ASN A 780 -13.05 -13.67 13.38
CA ASN A 780 -11.94 -14.62 13.41
C ASN A 780 -11.57 -14.97 14.86
N PRO A 781 -11.11 -16.20 15.14
CA PRO A 781 -10.61 -16.53 16.45
C PRO A 781 -9.39 -15.66 16.76
N SER A 782 -9.31 -15.11 17.97
CA SER A 782 -8.24 -14.20 18.37
C SER A 782 -7.63 -14.59 19.71
N ILE A 783 -6.45 -14.04 20.01
CA ILE A 783 -5.74 -14.28 21.27
C ILE A 783 -5.47 -12.96 21.99
N SER A 784 -5.45 -13.01 23.32
CA SER A 784 -5.04 -11.89 24.17
C SER A 784 -4.18 -12.39 25.34
N PRO A 785 -2.95 -11.88 25.53
CA PRO A 785 -2.29 -10.86 24.70
C PRO A 785 -1.71 -11.45 23.40
N THR A 786 -1.34 -10.57 22.46
CA THR A 786 -0.55 -10.90 21.25
C THR A 786 0.96 -10.66 21.43
N THR A 787 1.37 -10.05 22.55
CA THR A 787 2.76 -9.91 22.97
C THR A 787 2.92 -10.29 24.44
N ALA A 788 4.03 -10.92 24.80
CA ALA A 788 4.35 -11.26 26.18
C ALA A 788 5.87 -11.24 26.42
N ALA A 789 6.27 -11.31 27.69
CA ALA A 789 7.67 -11.40 28.09
C ALA A 789 7.89 -12.59 29.04
N PHE A 790 9.08 -13.18 28.99
CA PHE A 790 9.50 -14.25 29.87
C PHE A 790 10.94 -14.03 30.33
N ASP A 791 11.16 -13.94 31.64
CA ASP A 791 12.49 -13.84 32.24
C ASP A 791 12.92 -15.21 32.78
N LYS A 792 14.11 -15.68 32.38
CA LYS A 792 14.68 -16.96 32.84
C LYS A 792 15.08 -16.95 34.31
N ASN A 793 15.23 -15.79 34.95
CA ASN A 793 15.49 -15.70 36.38
C ASN A 793 14.38 -16.44 37.16
N THR A 794 14.75 -17.44 37.96
CA THR A 794 13.82 -18.32 38.67
C THR A 794 12.89 -17.60 39.65
N SER A 795 13.25 -16.39 40.10
CA SER A 795 12.38 -15.53 40.92
C SER A 795 11.29 -14.78 40.13
N LYS A 796 11.38 -14.77 38.79
CA LYS A 796 10.49 -14.08 37.86
C LYS A 796 9.82 -15.01 36.83
N ALA A 797 10.38 -16.20 36.61
CA ALA A 797 9.92 -17.19 35.64
C ALA A 797 8.49 -17.70 35.97
N ALA A 798 7.52 -17.24 35.18
CA ALA A 798 6.10 -17.56 35.31
C ALA A 798 5.53 -18.18 34.01
N ASP A 799 4.44 -18.92 34.14
CA ASP A 799 3.67 -19.41 32.99
C ASP A 799 2.94 -18.23 32.33
N ILE A 800 2.80 -18.23 31.00
CA ILE A 800 2.10 -17.18 30.26
C ILE A 800 0.68 -17.66 29.92
N ALA A 801 -0.32 -17.03 30.54
CA ALA A 801 -1.72 -17.24 30.21
C ALA A 801 -2.13 -16.42 28.98
N VAL A 802 -2.87 -17.05 28.07
CA VAL A 802 -3.34 -16.48 26.80
C VAL A 802 -4.82 -16.82 26.66
N GLN A 803 -5.69 -15.80 26.67
CA GLN A 803 -7.12 -15.98 26.44
C GLN A 803 -7.39 -16.13 24.95
N LEU A 804 -8.26 -17.08 24.59
CA LEU A 804 -8.76 -17.32 23.24
C LEU A 804 -10.18 -16.76 23.12
N THR A 805 -10.42 -15.88 22.15
CA THR A 805 -11.77 -15.50 21.75
C THR A 805 -12.14 -16.38 20.56
N LEU A 806 -12.82 -17.50 20.80
CA LEU A 806 -12.93 -18.60 19.81
C LEU A 806 -13.99 -18.41 18.73
N ASN A 807 -15.05 -17.64 18.97
CA ASN A 807 -16.03 -17.22 17.95
C ASN A 807 -16.67 -18.33 17.11
N GLY A 808 -16.88 -19.51 17.69
CA GLY A 808 -17.44 -20.71 17.03
C GLY A 808 -16.39 -21.66 16.43
N SER A 809 -15.12 -21.26 16.44
CA SER A 809 -13.96 -22.10 16.11
C SER A 809 -13.44 -22.86 17.34
N SER A 810 -12.40 -23.67 17.16
CA SER A 810 -11.69 -24.39 18.22
C SER A 810 -10.19 -24.39 17.96
N LEU A 811 -9.37 -24.38 19.02
CA LEU A 811 -7.91 -24.49 18.89
C LEU A 811 -7.54 -25.90 18.40
N THR A 812 -6.78 -25.98 17.30
CA THR A 812 -6.28 -27.24 16.71
C THR A 812 -4.80 -27.48 17.01
N GLY A 813 -4.01 -26.43 17.25
CA GLY A 813 -2.59 -26.56 17.53
C GLY A 813 -1.91 -25.27 17.97
N ILE A 814 -0.65 -25.38 18.38
CA ILE A 814 0.27 -24.25 18.56
C ILE A 814 1.63 -24.66 17.97
N ARG A 815 2.27 -23.75 17.22
CA ARG A 815 3.61 -23.94 16.65
C ARG A 815 4.60 -22.90 17.14
N ASN A 816 5.89 -23.23 17.03
CA ASN A 816 7.01 -22.30 17.06
C ASN A 816 7.81 -22.49 15.77
N GLY A 817 7.67 -21.55 14.82
CA GLY A 817 8.10 -21.75 13.43
C GLY A 817 7.48 -23.02 12.81
N GLY A 818 8.28 -23.85 12.17
CA GLY A 818 7.81 -25.14 11.61
C GLY A 818 7.43 -26.19 12.66
N THR A 819 7.85 -26.04 13.92
CA THR A 819 7.75 -27.07 14.95
C THR A 819 6.43 -26.99 15.72
N ALA A 820 5.61 -28.04 15.66
CA ALA A 820 4.39 -28.16 16.48
C ALA A 820 4.73 -28.38 17.96
N LEU A 821 3.89 -27.87 18.86
CA LEU A 821 4.05 -27.99 20.30
C LEU A 821 3.10 -29.04 20.90
N THR A 822 3.59 -29.83 21.85
CA THR A 822 2.83 -30.88 22.52
C THR A 822 1.99 -30.31 23.67
N ALA A 823 0.67 -30.47 23.58
CA ALA A 823 -0.24 -30.19 24.69
C ALA A 823 0.08 -31.09 25.90
N GLY A 824 -0.02 -30.54 27.11
CA GLY A 824 0.39 -31.20 28.35
C GLY A 824 1.90 -31.16 28.65
N THR A 825 2.75 -30.79 27.67
CA THR A 825 4.22 -30.71 27.86
C THR A 825 4.77 -29.30 27.64
N HIS A 826 4.28 -28.59 26.61
CA HIS A 826 4.70 -27.21 26.30
C HIS A 826 3.65 -26.17 26.68
N TYR A 827 2.38 -26.54 26.61
CA TYR A 827 1.24 -25.72 27.02
C TYR A 827 0.11 -26.60 27.54
N THR A 828 -0.81 -26.03 28.31
CA THR A 828 -2.10 -26.64 28.66
C THR A 828 -3.26 -25.80 28.11
N VAL A 829 -4.44 -26.40 28.00
CA VAL A 829 -5.67 -25.74 27.54
C VAL A 829 -6.75 -25.99 28.59
N SER A 830 -7.49 -24.95 28.97
CA SER A 830 -8.61 -25.02 29.90
C SER A 830 -9.70 -24.04 29.46
N GLY A 831 -10.81 -24.58 28.92
CA GLY A 831 -11.87 -23.77 28.31
C GLY A 831 -11.31 -22.87 27.20
N SER A 832 -11.56 -21.57 27.33
CA SER A 832 -11.06 -20.52 26.43
C SER A 832 -9.67 -19.98 26.80
N SER A 833 -8.87 -20.69 27.61
CA SER A 833 -7.55 -20.26 28.05
C SER A 833 -6.47 -21.27 27.68
N VAL A 834 -5.36 -20.78 27.13
CA VAL A 834 -4.09 -21.50 26.97
C VAL A 834 -3.12 -21.03 28.03
N THR A 835 -2.34 -21.94 28.60
CA THR A 835 -1.22 -21.62 29.50
C THR A 835 0.07 -22.17 28.92
N LEU A 836 0.97 -21.29 28.46
CA LEU A 836 2.31 -21.65 28.00
C LEU A 836 3.19 -21.91 29.22
N LEU A 837 3.76 -23.11 29.33
CA LEU A 837 4.46 -23.56 30.53
C LEU A 837 5.88 -22.97 30.59
N LYS A 838 6.28 -22.45 31.75
CA LYS A 838 7.61 -21.88 32.00
C LYS A 838 8.76 -22.85 31.78
N SER A 839 8.52 -24.16 31.93
CA SER A 839 9.46 -25.22 31.56
C SER A 839 9.83 -25.18 30.07
N TYR A 840 8.84 -24.98 29.19
CA TYR A 840 9.07 -24.78 27.77
C TYR A 840 9.69 -23.42 27.46
N LEU A 841 9.20 -22.34 28.09
CA LEU A 841 9.69 -20.98 27.85
C LEU A 841 11.17 -20.81 28.28
N ALA A 842 11.58 -21.35 29.43
CA ALA A 842 12.97 -21.33 29.88
C ALA A 842 13.95 -22.06 28.94
N SER A 843 13.46 -23.05 28.18
CA SER A 843 14.25 -23.78 27.17
C SER A 843 14.45 -23.00 25.85
N ARG A 844 13.81 -21.84 25.67
CA ARG A 844 14.00 -21.01 24.47
C ARG A 844 15.31 -20.21 24.57
N PRO A 845 15.96 -19.84 23.45
CA PRO A 845 17.05 -18.85 23.46
C PRO A 845 16.57 -17.49 23.99
N VAL A 846 17.51 -16.63 24.41
CA VAL A 846 17.25 -15.20 24.65
C VAL A 846 16.98 -14.51 23.31
N GLY A 847 15.98 -13.63 23.26
CA GLY A 847 15.44 -13.04 22.03
C GLY A 847 13.93 -13.27 21.89
N THR A 848 13.36 -12.92 20.74
CA THR A 848 11.91 -13.07 20.50
C THR A 848 11.57 -14.44 19.91
N ALA A 849 10.62 -15.15 20.52
CA ALA A 849 10.04 -16.37 19.99
C ALA A 849 8.58 -16.13 19.56
N THR A 850 8.26 -16.34 18.28
CA THR A 850 6.90 -16.19 17.75
C THR A 850 6.17 -17.54 17.78
N LEU A 851 5.01 -17.56 18.44
CA LEU A 851 4.14 -18.74 18.54
C LEU A 851 2.87 -18.54 17.72
N THR A 852 2.57 -19.49 16.84
CA THR A 852 1.37 -19.45 15.98
C THR A 852 0.30 -20.37 16.56
N PHE A 853 -0.87 -19.82 16.86
CA PHE A 853 -2.06 -20.54 17.30
C PHE A 853 -2.88 -20.94 16.06
N GLU A 854 -3.12 -22.25 15.92
CA GLU A 854 -3.86 -22.85 14.82
C GLU A 854 -5.30 -23.15 15.30
N PHE A 855 -6.28 -22.88 14.43
CA PHE A 855 -7.70 -23.07 14.74
C PHE A 855 -8.39 -23.94 13.67
N SER A 856 -9.60 -24.46 13.97
CA SER A 856 -10.38 -25.31 13.06
C SER A 856 -11.12 -24.54 11.96
N SER A 857 -11.31 -23.23 12.15
CA SER A 857 -11.80 -22.28 11.15
C SER A 857 -11.37 -20.85 11.49
N GLY A 858 -11.31 -19.97 10.49
CA GLY A 858 -10.80 -18.60 10.61
C GLY A 858 -9.27 -18.51 10.54
N THR A 859 -8.72 -17.30 10.69
CA THR A 859 -7.27 -17.05 10.64
C THR A 859 -6.52 -17.61 11.84
N THR A 860 -5.26 -17.98 11.64
CA THR A 860 -4.31 -18.22 12.75
C THR A 860 -4.00 -16.92 13.48
N ALA A 861 -3.48 -17.03 14.71
CA ALA A 861 -3.08 -15.87 15.51
C ALA A 861 -1.64 -16.00 16.03
N ALA A 862 -0.87 -14.91 16.04
CA ALA A 862 0.53 -14.91 16.45
C ALA A 862 0.74 -14.24 17.82
N LEU A 863 1.57 -14.85 18.66
CA LEU A 863 2.05 -14.33 19.94
C LEU A 863 3.57 -14.17 19.89
N ALA A 864 4.07 -12.95 20.02
CA ALA A 864 5.50 -12.68 20.18
C ALA A 864 5.88 -12.73 21.67
N VAL A 865 6.76 -13.67 22.05
CA VAL A 865 7.29 -13.78 23.42
C VAL A 865 8.74 -13.30 23.46
N ALA A 866 8.99 -12.17 24.14
CA ALA A 866 10.34 -11.68 24.39
C ALA A 866 10.98 -12.43 25.56
N VAL A 867 12.00 -13.26 25.28
CA VAL A 867 12.72 -14.06 26.26
C VAL A 867 13.99 -13.32 26.70
N SER A 868 14.10 -13.03 28.00
CA SER A 868 15.26 -12.41 28.63
C SER A 868 15.85 -13.30 29.74
N ASP A 869 17.00 -12.90 30.27
CA ASP A 869 17.58 -13.49 31.48
C ASP A 869 18.12 -12.36 32.37
N SER A 870 17.54 -12.16 33.55
CA SER A 870 18.01 -11.19 34.53
C SER A 870 18.53 -11.85 35.81
N THR A 871 19.23 -12.98 35.70
CA THR A 871 19.89 -13.64 36.85
C THR A 871 21.05 -12.81 37.43
N THR A 872 20.72 -11.86 38.31
CA THR A 872 21.69 -11.04 39.06
C THR A 872 22.31 -11.85 40.20
N THR A 873 23.63 -12.04 40.18
CA THR A 873 24.37 -12.88 41.14
C THR A 873 24.93 -12.15 42.36
N THR A 874 24.72 -10.83 42.50
CA THR A 874 25.36 -9.99 43.52
C THR A 874 24.35 -9.40 44.53
N PRO A 875 24.61 -9.46 45.85
CA PRO A 875 23.83 -8.74 46.87
C PRO A 875 23.97 -7.21 46.76
N PRO A 876 23.07 -6.42 47.37
CA PRO A 876 23.28 -4.97 47.56
C PRO A 876 24.45 -4.70 48.52
N PRO A 877 25.10 -3.52 48.46
CA PRO A 877 26.17 -3.16 49.38
C PRO A 877 25.72 -3.11 50.83
N VAL A 878 26.62 -3.49 51.74
CA VAL A 878 26.51 -3.10 53.15
C VAL A 878 26.96 -1.64 53.29
N ASP A 879 26.25 -0.85 54.09
CA ASP A 879 26.66 0.46 54.60
C ASP A 879 26.15 0.59 56.04
N SER A 880 27.02 0.30 57.02
CA SER A 880 26.64 0.18 58.44
C SER A 880 27.67 0.82 59.39
N GLY A 881 28.24 1.96 59.00
CA GLY A 881 29.01 2.86 59.89
C GLY A 881 30.41 3.22 59.41
N LEU A 882 30.88 2.64 58.31
CA LEU A 882 32.04 3.11 57.56
C LEU A 882 31.63 3.43 56.13
N ARG A 883 32.33 4.38 55.50
CA ARG A 883 32.29 4.61 54.05
C ARG A 883 33.69 4.68 53.48
N VAL A 884 33.96 3.91 52.43
CA VAL A 884 35.26 3.86 51.76
C VAL A 884 35.19 4.58 50.42
N GLN A 885 36.00 5.62 50.29
CA GLN A 885 36.18 6.40 49.07
C GLN A 885 37.54 6.11 48.45
N VAL A 886 37.63 6.03 47.12
CA VAL A 886 38.88 5.65 46.42
C VAL A 886 39.17 6.60 45.25
N GLN A 887 40.45 6.92 45.08
CA GLN A 887 41.06 7.56 43.91
C GLN A 887 42.30 6.71 43.55
N ASN A 888 42.47 6.30 42.30
CA ASN A 888 43.66 5.52 41.92
C ASN A 888 44.80 6.45 41.48
N GLY A 889 45.94 6.35 42.15
CA GLY A 889 47.16 7.11 41.83
C GLY A 889 47.85 6.68 40.53
N THR A 890 47.49 5.50 40.01
CA THR A 890 47.94 5.00 38.71
C THR A 890 46.71 4.53 37.91
N THR A 891 46.30 5.28 36.90
CA THR A 891 45.09 4.99 36.10
C THR A 891 45.35 4.28 34.76
N ALA A 892 46.62 3.97 34.46
CA ALA A 892 46.98 3.26 33.23
C ALA A 892 46.42 1.83 33.20
N ALA A 893 45.90 1.40 32.04
CA ALA A 893 45.29 0.07 31.87
C ALA A 893 46.25 -1.10 32.17
N THR A 894 47.56 -0.88 32.02
CA THR A 894 48.61 -1.85 32.36
C THR A 894 49.73 -1.12 33.13
N THR A 895 50.13 -1.65 34.29
CA THR A 895 51.09 -1.00 35.21
C THR A 895 51.94 -2.01 35.96
N ASN A 896 53.17 -1.66 36.36
CA ASN A 896 53.99 -2.47 37.26
C ASN A 896 53.74 -2.18 38.76
N SER A 897 52.91 -1.19 39.07
CA SER A 897 52.43 -0.93 40.43
C SER A 897 51.01 -0.36 40.46
N ILE A 898 50.18 -0.93 41.32
CA ILE A 898 48.80 -0.50 41.58
C ILE A 898 48.84 0.41 42.82
N ALA A 899 48.20 1.57 42.76
CA ALA A 899 48.35 2.64 43.75
C ALA A 899 47.00 3.18 44.28
N PRO A 900 46.25 2.40 45.07
CA PRO A 900 44.96 2.83 45.57
C PRO A 900 45.14 3.87 46.68
N ARG A 901 44.60 5.07 46.47
CA ARG A 901 44.44 6.07 47.53
C ARG A 901 43.04 5.93 48.09
N VAL A 902 42.96 5.75 49.40
CA VAL A 902 41.74 5.37 50.10
C VAL A 902 41.46 6.39 51.19
N ARG A 903 40.27 7.00 51.14
CA ARG A 903 39.72 7.83 52.20
C ARG A 903 38.68 7.03 52.96
N LEU A 904 38.98 6.74 54.22
CA LEU A 904 38.10 6.04 55.13
C LEU A 904 37.32 7.06 55.96
N VAL A 905 36.00 7.05 55.86
CA VAL A 905 35.10 7.94 56.61
C VAL A 905 34.32 7.12 57.65
N ASN A 906 34.27 7.58 58.89
CA ASN A 906 33.36 7.04 59.91
C ASN A 906 31.99 7.72 59.76
N THR A 907 31.01 6.98 59.24
CA THR A 907 29.61 7.41 59.06
C THR A 907 28.72 7.07 60.26
N GLY A 908 29.24 6.30 61.22
CA GLY A 908 28.56 5.98 62.48
C GLY A 908 28.57 7.12 63.51
N THR A 909 27.95 6.86 64.66
CA THR A 909 27.74 7.84 65.74
C THR A 909 28.77 7.77 66.88
N SER A 910 29.62 6.74 66.90
CA SER A 910 30.70 6.56 67.88
C SER A 910 32.08 6.58 67.22
N ALA A 911 33.13 6.85 67.99
CA ALA A 911 34.50 6.65 67.52
C ALA A 911 34.79 5.17 67.25
N ILE A 912 35.66 4.88 66.29
CA ILE A 912 36.12 3.54 65.92
C ILE A 912 37.62 3.46 66.17
N GLU A 913 38.11 2.45 66.89
CA GLU A 913 39.55 2.18 67.01
C GLU A 913 40.09 1.72 65.66
N LEU A 914 41.10 2.40 65.10
CA LEU A 914 41.58 2.07 63.75
C LEU A 914 42.21 0.68 63.69
N SER A 915 42.75 0.16 64.80
CA SER A 915 43.26 -1.22 64.87
C SER A 915 42.17 -2.31 64.79
N ASP A 916 40.90 -1.94 64.92
CA ASP A 916 39.77 -2.85 64.65
C ASP A 916 39.37 -2.85 63.15
N VAL A 917 39.95 -1.98 62.32
CA VAL A 917 39.55 -1.77 60.92
C VAL A 917 40.51 -2.47 59.94
N THR A 918 39.93 -3.18 58.97
CA THR A 918 40.62 -3.57 57.73
C THR A 918 39.82 -3.18 56.50
N LEU A 919 40.49 -2.97 55.37
CA LEU A 919 39.91 -2.61 54.07
C LEU A 919 40.47 -3.54 52.98
N ARG A 920 39.67 -4.03 52.03
CA ARG A 920 40.17 -4.90 50.94
C ARG A 920 39.97 -4.29 49.55
N TYR A 921 41.06 -4.26 48.79
CA TYR A 921 41.10 -3.91 47.37
C TYR A 921 41.38 -5.18 46.54
N TYR A 922 40.44 -5.57 45.69
CA TYR A 922 40.41 -6.80 44.90
C TYR A 922 40.84 -6.58 43.44
N TYR A 923 41.64 -7.51 42.91
CA TYR A 923 42.27 -7.42 41.59
C TYR A 923 42.64 -8.82 41.06
N THR A 924 43.10 -8.92 39.80
CA THR A 924 43.75 -10.13 39.27
C THR A 924 45.27 -10.02 39.33
N ILE A 925 45.93 -11.06 39.85
CA ILE A 925 47.39 -11.03 40.06
C ILE A 925 48.18 -11.16 38.75
N ASP A 926 47.56 -11.52 37.64
CA ASP A 926 48.17 -11.55 36.30
C ASP A 926 49.50 -12.31 36.25
N GLY A 927 49.48 -13.57 36.69
CA GLY A 927 50.67 -14.39 36.90
C GLY A 927 51.21 -14.22 38.32
N GLU A 928 50.99 -15.25 39.15
CA GLU A 928 51.24 -15.21 40.58
C GLU A 928 52.73 -15.02 40.95
N LYS A 929 52.98 -14.04 41.81
CA LYS A 929 54.31 -13.64 42.33
C LYS A 929 54.20 -13.20 43.78
N ALA A 930 55.33 -13.22 44.49
CA ALA A 930 55.44 -12.48 45.76
C ALA A 930 55.32 -10.97 45.49
N GLN A 931 54.63 -10.26 46.38
CA GLN A 931 54.30 -8.84 46.25
C GLN A 931 54.79 -8.05 47.47
N SER A 932 55.05 -6.76 47.28
CA SER A 932 55.46 -5.81 48.33
C SER A 932 54.46 -4.68 48.46
N PHE A 933 54.13 -4.32 49.70
CA PHE A 933 53.26 -3.19 50.05
C PHE A 933 54.08 -1.98 50.50
N PHE A 934 53.64 -0.80 50.08
CA PHE A 934 54.19 0.49 50.44
C PHE A 934 53.06 1.42 50.90
N CYS A 935 53.23 2.07 52.06
CA CYS A 935 52.46 3.25 52.42
C CYS A 935 53.28 4.46 51.98
N ASP A 936 52.86 5.13 50.91
CA ASP A 936 53.55 6.31 50.38
C ASP A 936 53.19 7.56 51.20
N TRP A 937 51.96 7.61 51.76
CA TRP A 937 51.55 8.61 52.76
C TRP A 937 50.29 8.15 53.52
N SER A 938 50.07 8.61 54.76
CA SER A 938 48.78 8.50 55.44
C SER A 938 48.64 9.49 56.60
N SER A 939 47.44 10.02 56.82
CA SER A 939 47.10 10.86 57.97
C SER A 939 47.06 10.11 59.31
N ALA A 940 47.03 8.77 59.30
CA ALA A 940 47.22 7.92 60.50
C ALA A 940 48.71 7.61 60.78
N GLY A 941 49.62 8.09 59.94
CA GLY A 941 51.06 7.84 59.97
C GLY A 941 51.43 6.47 59.39
N CYS A 942 52.20 6.45 58.31
CA CYS A 942 52.57 5.19 57.63
C CYS A 942 53.22 4.10 58.51
N PRO A 943 54.01 4.38 59.56
CA PRO A 943 54.48 3.34 60.48
C PRO A 943 53.36 2.54 61.17
N ASN A 944 52.16 3.09 61.26
CA ASN A 944 50.97 2.45 61.81
C ASN A 944 50.15 1.68 60.76
N VAL A 945 50.31 1.96 59.47
CA VAL A 945 49.58 1.28 58.39
C VAL A 945 50.26 -0.05 58.05
N THR A 946 49.47 -1.09 57.84
CA THR A 946 49.93 -2.41 57.39
C THR A 946 49.21 -2.80 56.11
N GLY A 947 49.90 -3.53 55.23
CA GLY A 947 49.30 -4.14 54.04
C GLY A 947 49.69 -5.61 53.95
N THR A 948 48.70 -6.47 53.74
CA THR A 948 48.83 -7.93 53.61
C THR A 948 48.12 -8.41 52.36
N PHE A 949 48.70 -9.36 51.63
CA PHE A 949 48.10 -9.91 50.42
C PHE A 949 47.37 -11.21 50.75
N GLY A 950 46.14 -11.35 50.26
CA GLY A 950 45.31 -12.54 50.41
C GLY A 950 44.64 -12.94 49.09
N LYS A 951 43.89 -14.04 49.13
CA LYS A 951 43.04 -14.50 48.03
C LYS A 951 41.60 -14.64 48.55
N PRO A 952 40.57 -14.31 47.74
CA PRO A 952 39.19 -14.65 48.06
C PRO A 952 39.02 -16.16 48.28
N ALA A 953 37.94 -16.57 48.97
CA ALA A 953 37.66 -17.98 49.24
C ALA A 953 37.40 -18.80 47.94
N GLU A 954 36.96 -18.12 46.88
CA GLU A 954 36.82 -18.64 45.52
C GLU A 954 37.17 -17.49 44.56
N ALA A 955 37.98 -17.72 43.53
CA ALA A 955 38.34 -16.67 42.57
C ALA A 955 37.14 -16.31 41.66
N LYS A 956 36.97 -15.01 41.37
CA LYS A 956 35.84 -14.46 40.61
C LYS A 956 36.33 -13.59 39.45
N PRO A 957 35.50 -13.30 38.43
CA PRO A 957 35.88 -12.42 37.33
C PRO A 957 36.33 -11.04 37.83
N GLY A 958 37.61 -10.69 37.61
CA GLY A 958 38.23 -9.45 38.09
C GLY A 958 38.76 -9.50 39.53
N ALA A 959 38.72 -10.66 40.21
CA ALA A 959 39.20 -10.80 41.59
C ALA A 959 39.73 -12.22 41.86
N ASP A 960 41.03 -12.43 41.71
CA ASP A 960 41.73 -13.63 42.21
C ASP A 960 42.53 -13.38 43.50
N SER A 961 42.79 -12.10 43.80
CA SER A 961 43.65 -11.63 44.89
C SER A 961 43.09 -10.36 45.53
N TYR A 962 43.54 -10.04 46.74
CA TYR A 962 43.29 -8.75 47.36
C TYR A 962 44.49 -8.24 48.18
N LEU A 963 44.60 -6.91 48.26
CA LEU A 963 45.38 -6.20 49.26
C LEU A 963 44.45 -5.85 50.41
N GLU A 964 44.74 -6.36 51.60
CA GLU A 964 44.11 -5.98 52.85
C GLU A 964 44.97 -4.90 53.53
N ILE A 965 44.40 -3.71 53.70
CA ILE A 965 45.00 -2.58 54.44
C ILE A 965 44.43 -2.60 55.86
N GLY A 966 45.30 -2.51 56.86
CA GLY A 966 44.93 -2.46 58.28
C GLY A 966 45.81 -1.49 59.07
N PHE A 967 45.56 -1.39 60.38
CA PHE A 967 46.24 -0.44 61.25
C PHE A 967 46.73 -1.07 62.55
N LYS A 968 47.85 -0.57 63.06
CA LYS A 968 48.37 -0.89 64.41
C LYS A 968 47.69 0.00 65.45
N ALA A 969 47.71 -0.41 66.71
CA ALA A 969 47.14 0.36 67.83
C ALA A 969 47.68 1.81 67.93
N GLY A 970 48.89 2.09 67.43
CA GLY A 970 49.45 3.44 67.34
C GLY A 970 48.73 4.40 66.38
N ALA A 971 47.76 3.94 65.59
CA ALA A 971 46.91 4.77 64.73
C ALA A 971 45.83 5.56 65.50
N GLY A 972 45.43 5.08 66.69
CA GLY A 972 44.37 5.71 67.51
C GLY A 972 42.96 5.56 66.93
N THR A 973 42.07 6.49 67.29
CA THR A 973 40.64 6.45 66.95
C THR A 973 40.25 7.35 65.78
N LEU A 974 39.34 6.84 64.94
CA LEU A 974 38.60 7.61 63.96
C LEU A 974 37.25 8.05 64.55
N ALA A 975 37.16 9.33 64.95
CA ALA A 975 35.95 9.91 65.51
C ALA A 975 34.78 9.96 64.48
N ALA A 976 33.55 9.93 64.99
CA ALA A 976 32.33 10.03 64.19
C ALA A 976 32.34 11.27 63.26
N GLY A 977 31.96 11.08 62.00
CA GLY A 977 31.96 12.15 60.99
C GLY A 977 33.34 12.66 60.58
N LYS A 978 34.43 11.96 60.92
CA LYS A 978 35.81 12.26 60.48
C LYS A 978 36.30 11.21 59.48
N SER A 979 37.39 11.55 58.80
CA SER A 979 38.07 10.67 57.86
C SER A 979 39.58 10.61 58.10
N ILE A 980 40.19 9.51 57.65
CA ILE A 980 41.62 9.44 57.38
C ILE A 980 41.86 9.05 55.92
N ASP A 981 43.02 9.46 55.42
CA ASP A 981 43.47 9.17 54.06
C ASP A 981 44.71 8.25 54.12
N ILE A 982 44.76 7.28 53.21
CA ILE A 982 45.85 6.30 53.06
C ILE A 982 46.23 6.26 51.58
N HIS A 983 47.45 6.66 51.24
CA HIS A 983 48.02 6.51 49.91
C HIS A 983 48.86 5.22 49.90
N ALA A 984 48.23 4.12 49.51
CA ALA A 984 48.87 2.82 49.37
C ALA A 984 49.39 2.60 47.95
N ARG A 985 50.42 1.77 47.82
CA ARG A 985 50.93 1.25 46.56
C ARG A 985 51.49 -0.15 46.75
N PHE A 986 51.34 -1.00 45.74
CA PHE A 986 51.95 -2.32 45.74
C PHE A 986 52.46 -2.72 44.37
N SER A 987 53.43 -3.65 44.35
CA SER A 987 54.01 -4.22 43.14
C SER A 987 54.39 -5.68 43.36
N LYS A 988 54.54 -6.43 42.27
CA LYS A 988 55.25 -7.71 42.27
C LYS A 988 56.72 -7.45 42.57
N ASN A 989 57.38 -8.37 43.26
CA ASN A 989 58.79 -8.22 43.66
C ASN A 989 59.75 -8.25 42.45
N ASP A 990 59.31 -8.77 41.30
CA ASP A 990 60.01 -8.74 40.02
C ASP A 990 59.60 -7.56 39.10
N TRP A 991 58.73 -6.67 39.57
CA TRP A 991 58.16 -5.53 38.83
C TRP A 991 57.47 -5.90 37.51
N SER A 992 57.01 -7.14 37.35
CA SER A 992 56.13 -7.51 36.24
C SER A 992 54.74 -6.83 36.36
N HIS A 993 54.05 -6.68 35.23
CA HIS A 993 52.84 -5.86 35.12
C HIS A 993 51.55 -6.54 35.63
N TYR A 994 50.54 -5.71 35.90
CA TYR A 994 49.12 -6.01 36.12
C TYR A 994 48.25 -5.26 35.10
N THR A 995 47.00 -5.69 34.91
CA THR A 995 46.05 -5.22 33.89
C THR A 995 44.76 -4.67 34.53
N GLN A 996 44.84 -3.44 35.03
CA GLN A 996 43.81 -2.83 35.89
C GLN A 996 42.41 -2.73 35.26
N THR A 997 42.28 -2.73 33.92
CA THR A 997 40.98 -2.64 33.23
C THR A 997 40.04 -3.84 33.41
N GLY A 998 40.50 -4.93 34.05
CA GLY A 998 39.65 -6.04 34.48
C GLY A 998 39.37 -6.10 35.99
N ASP A 999 40.05 -5.29 36.81
CA ASP A 999 40.05 -5.44 38.27
C ASP A 999 38.72 -5.01 38.91
N TYR A 1000 38.21 -5.83 39.82
CA TYR A 1000 36.93 -5.60 40.50
C TYR A 1000 36.90 -4.25 41.25
N SER A 1001 37.96 -3.94 42.01
CA SER A 1001 38.05 -2.68 42.75
C SER A 1001 38.43 -1.46 41.91
N PHE A 1002 39.04 -1.64 40.73
CA PHE A 1002 39.67 -0.55 39.98
C PHE A 1002 38.67 0.41 39.30
N ASP A 1003 39.04 1.68 39.33
CA ASP A 1003 38.40 2.75 38.55
C ASP A 1003 39.45 3.76 38.08
N ALA A 1004 39.20 4.41 36.94
CA ALA A 1004 40.03 5.49 36.42
C ALA A 1004 39.62 6.88 36.96
N ALA A 1005 38.65 6.93 37.90
CA ALA A 1005 38.19 8.14 38.56
C ALA A 1005 39.34 9.05 39.05
N ALA A 1006 39.34 10.29 38.55
CA ALA A 1006 40.35 11.30 38.88
C ALA A 1006 40.19 11.90 40.29
N GLU A 1007 39.07 11.67 40.95
CA GLU A 1007 38.71 12.20 42.27
C GLU A 1007 38.25 11.08 43.22
N TYR A 1008 38.24 11.36 44.53
CA TYR A 1008 37.74 10.41 45.52
C TYR A 1008 36.23 10.16 45.35
N THR A 1009 35.86 8.92 45.04
CA THR A 1009 34.46 8.48 44.86
C THR A 1009 34.10 7.33 45.80
N ASP A 1010 32.85 7.26 46.24
CA ASP A 1010 32.34 6.14 47.07
C ASP A 1010 32.49 4.82 46.31
N ARG A 1011 33.30 3.88 46.85
CA ARG A 1011 33.66 2.64 46.16
C ARG A 1011 33.11 1.42 46.90
N SER A 1012 31.91 1.00 46.54
CA SER A 1012 31.28 -0.23 47.08
C SER A 1012 32.06 -1.50 46.74
N ARG A 1013 32.89 -1.49 45.69
CA ARG A 1013 33.79 -2.59 45.31
C ARG A 1013 35.15 -2.59 46.03
N VAL A 1014 35.32 -1.78 47.08
CA VAL A 1014 36.44 -1.86 48.03
C VAL A 1014 35.80 -1.99 49.40
N THR A 1015 35.92 -3.16 50.02
CA THR A 1015 35.18 -3.48 51.24
C THR A 1015 35.86 -2.94 52.49
N GLY A 1016 35.05 -2.62 53.50
CA GLY A 1016 35.52 -2.19 54.81
C GLY A 1016 34.93 -3.05 55.92
N TYR A 1017 35.78 -3.44 56.87
CA TYR A 1017 35.44 -4.35 57.97
C TYR A 1017 35.76 -3.70 59.32
N VAL A 1018 34.97 -4.00 60.35
CA VAL A 1018 35.26 -3.68 61.76
C VAL A 1018 35.21 -4.97 62.55
N LYS A 1019 36.29 -5.31 63.27
CA LYS A 1019 36.44 -6.58 64.02
C LYS A 1019 36.20 -7.83 63.16
N GLY A 1020 36.54 -7.74 61.86
CA GLY A 1020 36.33 -8.79 60.87
C GLY A 1020 34.91 -8.88 60.28
N GLY A 1021 33.93 -8.13 60.81
CA GLY A 1021 32.59 -8.04 60.21
C GLY A 1021 32.55 -7.02 59.07
N LEU A 1022 31.99 -7.38 57.92
CA LEU A 1022 31.79 -6.49 56.78
C LEU A 1022 30.78 -5.37 57.14
N VAL A 1023 31.18 -4.11 56.98
CA VAL A 1023 30.34 -2.93 57.28
C VAL A 1023 30.28 -1.90 56.13
N TRP A 1024 31.10 -2.06 55.09
CA TRP A 1024 30.99 -1.30 53.84
C TRP A 1024 31.28 -2.18 52.63
N GLY A 1025 30.45 -2.07 51.59
CA GLY A 1025 30.72 -2.59 50.24
C GLY A 1025 30.13 -3.97 49.93
N ILE A 1026 30.66 -4.57 48.85
CA ILE A 1026 30.29 -5.90 48.30
C ILE A 1026 31.59 -6.69 48.05
N GLU A 1027 31.70 -7.89 48.61
CA GLU A 1027 32.75 -8.86 48.25
C GLU A 1027 32.46 -9.49 46.87
N PRO A 1028 33.49 -9.75 46.02
CA PRO A 1028 33.32 -10.21 44.63
C PRO A 1028 32.74 -11.63 44.49
#